data_AF-A0AAD4T2R3-F1
#
_entry.id   AF-A0AAD4T2R3-F1
#
_cell.length_a   1.000
_cell.length_b   1.000
_cell.length_c   1.000
_cell.angle_alpha   90.00
_cell.angle_beta   90.00
_cell.angle_gamma   90.00
#
_symmetry.space_group_name_H-M   'P 1'
#
loop_
_entity.id
_entity.type
_entity.pdbx_description
1 polymer ?
#
loop_
_entity_poly.entity_id
_entity_poly.type
_entity_poly.pdbx_seq_one_letter_code
_entity_poly.pdbx_strand_id
1 'polypeptide(L)'
;GKPIRIQNKRFIDYIFTCSLDIALSFDLPIQIHTGFGDKDLDLRLSNPLHLRAILDDKRYSKCNIVLLHASYPFSREASYLASVYPQVYLDFGLAVPKLSIHGMTSSVKELLELAPTKKVVFSSDGYAFPETFYLGAKRAREVVASVLRDACDDGDLTISEAVEAAKDIFKNNAIQLYKLQKLVGSSSSKDDTPHDSKTLKANVPEQGIVFVRVIFVDASGQHRCRVIPAKRFYDVVRHKGVGLTFAIMGMTSFTDGPADGTNLTGTGEIRLMPDLSTKRTLPWSRQEEMVLADMELKPGEAWEYCPRETLRRASKVLKDEFNLEMNAGFENEFYLFKAVLRDGKEEWIPLDHTPYSSTQSFDVASPFLQEVNAALQSINITVEQMHAESGKGQFEIVTRHAVCTSAADNLVYTREVIRAVARKNGLLATFLPKYALNDIGSGCHVHLSLSQNGKNVFMGSNDGSSRYGMSKIAEEFMAGVLGHLSSVLAFVSPLPNSYDRIQPNTWSGAYHCWGTENREAPLRTACPPGIADGLVSNFELKSFDGCANPHLGLASLIASGIDGLRRHLSLPEPVLTNPASVKGLQRLPNDLGESVEALEKDAFLKEFIGEKLVTAIIGVRKAEMDYYSKNKDAYKELIFKY
;
A
#
# COMPACT_ATOMS: atom_id res chain seq x y z
N GLY A 1 -54.17 -15.76 -14.31
CA GLY A 1 -54.47 -16.85 -13.36
C GLY A 1 -53.20 -17.24 -12.64
N LYS A 2 -53.27 -17.70 -11.39
CA LYS A 2 -52.09 -18.28 -10.73
C LYS A 2 -51.67 -19.54 -11.51
N PRO A 3 -50.38 -19.74 -11.82
CA PRO A 3 -49.94 -20.95 -12.49
C PRO A 3 -50.31 -22.19 -11.66
N ILE A 4 -50.85 -23.21 -12.33
CA ILE A 4 -51.19 -24.50 -11.69
C ILE A 4 -49.88 -25.24 -11.40
N ARG A 5 -49.70 -25.69 -10.16
CA ARG A 5 -48.50 -26.42 -9.74
C ARG A 5 -48.79 -27.89 -9.54
N ILE A 6 -48.10 -28.74 -10.30
CA ILE A 6 -48.15 -30.19 -10.15
C ILE A 6 -47.27 -30.58 -8.94
N GLN A 7 -47.83 -31.33 -7.97
CA GLN A 7 -47.10 -31.78 -6.78
C GLN A 7 -46.83 -33.30 -6.78
N ASN A 8 -47.54 -34.09 -7.59
CA ASN A 8 -47.38 -35.54 -7.60
C ASN A 8 -46.05 -35.92 -8.27
N LYS A 9 -45.09 -36.46 -7.49
CA LYS A 9 -43.75 -36.83 -7.97
C LYS A 9 -43.77 -37.80 -9.15
N ARG A 10 -44.62 -38.83 -9.13
CA ARG A 10 -44.70 -39.81 -10.23
C ARG A 10 -45.14 -39.16 -11.52
N PHE A 11 -46.08 -38.22 -11.43
CA PHE A 11 -46.53 -37.47 -12.60
C PHE A 11 -45.47 -36.48 -13.10
N ILE A 12 -44.75 -35.80 -12.19
CA ILE A 12 -43.60 -34.95 -12.54
C ILE A 12 -42.53 -35.78 -13.25
N ASP A 13 -42.19 -36.96 -12.72
CA ASP A 13 -41.19 -37.86 -13.31
C ASP A 13 -41.61 -38.33 -14.70
N TYR A 14 -42.88 -38.69 -14.86
CA TYR A 14 -43.45 -39.04 -16.16
C TYR A 14 -43.31 -37.88 -17.15
N ILE A 15 -43.74 -36.67 -16.78
CA ILE A 15 -43.61 -35.47 -17.62
C ILE A 15 -42.14 -35.19 -17.96
N PHE A 16 -41.24 -35.32 -16.99
CA PHE A 16 -39.81 -35.12 -17.19
C PHE A 16 -39.23 -36.13 -18.19
N THR A 17 -39.59 -37.42 -18.08
CA THR A 17 -39.17 -38.44 -19.06
C THR A 17 -39.74 -38.20 -20.45
N CYS A 18 -41.02 -37.82 -20.58
CA CYS A 18 -41.59 -37.43 -21.87
C CYS A 18 -40.89 -36.20 -22.47
N SER A 19 -40.47 -35.25 -21.62
CA SER A 19 -39.71 -34.07 -22.06
C SER A 19 -38.33 -34.45 -22.59
N LEU A 20 -37.66 -35.43 -21.95
CA LEU A 20 -36.40 -36.00 -22.43
C LEU A 20 -36.58 -36.71 -23.79
N ASP A 21 -37.64 -37.49 -23.98
CA ASP A 21 -37.94 -38.16 -25.25
C ASP A 21 -38.16 -37.14 -26.39
N ILE A 22 -38.89 -36.06 -26.10
CA ILE A 22 -39.11 -34.96 -27.05
C ILE A 22 -37.78 -34.26 -27.36
N ALA A 23 -37.02 -33.88 -26.34
CA ALA A 23 -35.74 -33.20 -26.51
C ALA A 23 -34.76 -34.04 -27.34
N LEU A 24 -34.74 -35.36 -27.12
CA LEU A 24 -33.93 -36.28 -27.93
C LEU A 24 -34.40 -36.30 -29.39
N SER A 25 -35.71 -36.35 -29.63
CA SER A 25 -36.30 -36.42 -30.97
C SER A 25 -36.04 -35.15 -31.80
N PHE A 26 -36.00 -33.99 -31.14
CA PHE A 26 -35.74 -32.70 -31.78
C PHE A 26 -34.27 -32.24 -31.64
N ASP A 27 -33.44 -33.03 -30.97
CA ASP A 27 -32.04 -32.72 -30.64
C ASP A 27 -31.91 -31.31 -30.03
N LEU A 28 -32.68 -31.10 -28.96
CA LEU A 28 -32.76 -29.89 -28.16
C LEU A 28 -32.07 -30.12 -26.80
N PRO A 29 -31.26 -29.16 -26.32
CA PRO A 29 -30.76 -29.22 -24.96
C PRO A 29 -31.88 -28.96 -23.94
N ILE A 30 -31.85 -29.68 -22.82
CA ILE A 30 -32.74 -29.46 -21.67
C ILE A 30 -31.97 -28.73 -20.58
N GLN A 31 -32.52 -27.62 -20.10
CA GLN A 31 -32.00 -26.92 -18.94
C GLN A 31 -32.73 -27.38 -17.67
N ILE A 32 -31.97 -27.63 -16.60
CA ILE A 32 -32.50 -28.11 -15.33
C ILE A 32 -31.97 -27.20 -14.21
N HIS A 33 -32.90 -26.61 -13.46
CA HIS A 33 -32.57 -25.94 -12.20
C HIS A 33 -32.10 -26.99 -11.19
N THR A 34 -30.85 -26.86 -10.75
CA THR A 34 -30.25 -27.64 -9.66
C THR A 34 -29.64 -26.67 -8.67
N GLY A 35 -29.67 -26.98 -7.38
CA GLY A 35 -29.31 -26.00 -6.35
C GLY A 35 -30.24 -24.78 -6.32
N PHE A 36 -29.66 -23.60 -6.30
CA PHE A 36 -30.33 -22.30 -6.11
C PHE A 36 -31.24 -21.94 -7.30
N GLY A 37 -32.44 -21.44 -7.02
CA GLY A 37 -33.44 -21.12 -8.06
C GLY A 37 -34.72 -20.49 -7.49
N ASP A 38 -35.87 -20.97 -7.95
CA ASP A 38 -37.19 -20.44 -7.59
C ASP A 38 -37.54 -20.57 -6.10
N LYS A 39 -38.45 -19.70 -5.64
CA LYS A 39 -38.92 -19.57 -4.24
C LYS A 39 -39.38 -20.89 -3.59
N ASP A 40 -39.89 -21.80 -4.39
CA ASP A 40 -40.54 -23.05 -3.96
C ASP A 40 -39.65 -24.28 -4.07
N LEU A 41 -38.37 -24.08 -4.40
CA LEU A 41 -37.36 -25.12 -4.49
C LEU A 41 -36.94 -25.58 -3.08
N ASP A 42 -36.91 -26.89 -2.86
CA ASP A 42 -36.33 -27.50 -1.66
C ASP A 42 -34.87 -27.83 -1.92
N LEU A 43 -33.95 -27.04 -1.35
CA LEU A 43 -32.52 -27.16 -1.61
C LEU A 43 -32.00 -28.57 -1.27
N ARG A 44 -32.60 -29.26 -0.30
CA ARG A 44 -32.22 -30.63 0.13
C ARG A 44 -32.42 -31.68 -0.97
N LEU A 45 -33.32 -31.41 -1.92
CA LEU A 45 -33.68 -32.32 -3.00
C LEU A 45 -33.13 -31.87 -4.37
N SER A 46 -32.31 -30.81 -4.37
CA SER A 46 -31.85 -30.14 -5.58
C SER A 46 -30.40 -30.44 -5.96
N ASN A 47 -29.74 -31.36 -5.24
CA ASN A 47 -28.39 -31.80 -5.57
C ASN A 47 -28.38 -32.47 -6.96
N PRO A 48 -27.50 -32.05 -7.89
CA PRO A 48 -27.49 -32.56 -9.25
C PRO A 48 -27.19 -34.07 -9.34
N LEU A 49 -26.58 -34.68 -8.31
CA LEU A 49 -26.33 -36.13 -8.26
C LEU A 49 -27.61 -36.97 -8.30
N HIS A 50 -28.77 -36.41 -7.96
CA HIS A 50 -30.05 -37.10 -8.09
C HIS A 50 -30.42 -37.40 -9.55
N LEU A 51 -29.78 -36.76 -10.52
CA LEU A 51 -29.97 -37.03 -11.96
C LEU A 51 -29.21 -38.27 -12.45
N ARG A 52 -28.35 -38.89 -11.63
CA ARG A 52 -27.49 -39.99 -12.06
C ARG A 52 -28.26 -41.16 -12.69
N ALA A 53 -29.42 -41.51 -12.16
CA ALA A 53 -30.25 -42.58 -12.72
C ALA A 53 -30.67 -42.31 -14.19
N ILE A 54 -30.84 -41.04 -14.56
CA ILE A 54 -31.15 -40.61 -15.93
C ILE A 54 -29.88 -40.53 -16.77
N LEU A 55 -28.78 -40.04 -16.19
CA LEU A 55 -27.50 -39.93 -16.89
C LEU A 55 -26.89 -41.30 -17.24
N ASP A 56 -27.12 -42.31 -16.40
CA ASP A 56 -26.70 -43.70 -16.61
C ASP A 56 -27.64 -44.48 -17.56
N ASP A 57 -28.83 -43.96 -17.86
CA ASP A 57 -29.76 -44.59 -18.80
C ASP A 57 -29.34 -44.34 -20.25
N LYS A 58 -28.95 -45.42 -20.94
CA LYS A 58 -28.46 -45.38 -22.32
C LYS A 58 -29.43 -44.71 -23.29
N ARG A 59 -30.74 -44.74 -23.02
CA ARG A 59 -31.77 -44.08 -23.85
C ARG A 59 -31.52 -42.58 -23.99
N TYR A 60 -31.01 -41.94 -22.93
CA TYR A 60 -30.80 -40.50 -22.86
C TYR A 60 -29.33 -40.08 -22.96
N SER A 61 -28.44 -41.01 -23.33
CA SER A 61 -26.99 -40.74 -23.46
C SER A 61 -26.65 -39.65 -24.49
N LYS A 62 -27.57 -39.32 -25.40
CA LYS A 62 -27.43 -38.24 -26.40
C LYS A 62 -28.23 -36.97 -26.04
N CYS A 63 -28.98 -36.96 -24.94
CA CYS A 63 -29.70 -35.76 -24.51
C CYS A 63 -28.73 -34.78 -23.85
N ASN A 64 -28.50 -33.63 -24.48
CA ASN A 64 -27.71 -32.58 -23.86
C ASN A 64 -28.48 -31.97 -22.68
N ILE A 65 -27.91 -32.04 -21.48
CA ILE A 65 -28.49 -31.55 -20.23
C ILE A 65 -27.62 -30.42 -19.70
N VAL A 66 -28.22 -29.26 -19.44
CA VAL A 66 -27.55 -28.08 -18.90
C VAL A 66 -28.00 -27.88 -17.46
N LEU A 67 -27.06 -27.97 -16.52
CA LEU A 67 -27.30 -27.69 -15.11
C LEU A 67 -27.16 -26.19 -14.88
N LEU A 68 -28.25 -25.54 -14.49
CA LEU A 68 -28.30 -24.10 -14.34
C LEU A 68 -27.67 -23.61 -13.03
N HIS A 69 -27.20 -22.37 -13.06
CA HIS A 69 -26.82 -21.56 -11.91
C HIS A 69 -25.66 -22.12 -11.08
N ALA A 70 -24.69 -22.72 -11.76
CA ALA A 70 -23.56 -23.43 -11.20
C ALA A 70 -23.97 -24.56 -10.25
N SER A 71 -25.25 -24.97 -10.29
CA SER A 71 -25.86 -25.83 -9.27
C SER A 71 -25.67 -25.34 -7.83
N TYR A 72 -25.40 -24.05 -7.60
CA TYR A 72 -24.95 -23.54 -6.29
C TYR A 72 -25.92 -23.94 -5.16
N PRO A 73 -25.47 -24.46 -4.01
CA PRO A 73 -24.08 -24.58 -3.56
C PRO A 73 -23.37 -25.89 -3.98
N PHE A 74 -23.97 -26.69 -4.86
CA PHE A 74 -23.46 -28.00 -5.32
C PHE A 74 -22.58 -27.90 -6.57
N SER A 75 -21.78 -26.84 -6.71
CA SER A 75 -20.99 -26.59 -7.93
C SER A 75 -19.96 -27.68 -8.17
N ARG A 76 -19.41 -28.28 -7.11
CA ARG A 76 -18.43 -29.37 -7.21
C ARG A 76 -19.05 -30.65 -7.76
N GLU A 77 -20.23 -31.02 -7.29
CA GLU A 77 -20.97 -32.17 -7.79
C GLU A 77 -21.37 -31.98 -9.26
N ALA A 78 -21.81 -30.78 -9.63
CA ALA A 78 -22.13 -30.44 -11.01
C ALA A 78 -20.89 -30.53 -11.91
N SER A 79 -19.76 -29.98 -11.44
CA SER A 79 -18.47 -30.03 -12.11
C SER A 79 -18.00 -31.48 -12.35
N TYR A 80 -18.14 -32.34 -11.34
CA TYR A 80 -17.90 -33.78 -11.46
C TYR A 80 -18.81 -34.44 -12.52
N LEU A 81 -20.12 -34.16 -12.51
CA LEU A 81 -21.01 -34.75 -13.52
C LEU A 81 -20.66 -34.31 -14.94
N ALA A 82 -20.27 -33.05 -15.15
CA ALA A 82 -19.84 -32.55 -16.45
C ALA A 82 -18.52 -33.17 -16.92
N SER A 83 -17.62 -33.51 -16.00
CA SER A 83 -16.35 -34.17 -16.33
C SER A 83 -16.54 -35.63 -16.72
N VAL A 84 -17.46 -36.35 -16.07
CA VAL A 84 -17.67 -37.79 -16.31
C VAL A 84 -18.73 -38.11 -17.37
N TYR A 85 -19.78 -37.30 -17.53
CA TYR A 85 -20.86 -37.55 -18.48
C TYR A 85 -20.72 -36.67 -19.73
N PRO A 86 -20.62 -37.25 -20.95
CA PRO A 86 -20.46 -36.48 -22.19
C PRO A 86 -21.63 -35.52 -22.46
N GLN A 87 -22.82 -35.87 -21.98
CA GLN A 87 -24.06 -35.13 -22.24
C GLN A 87 -24.40 -34.04 -21.21
N VAL A 88 -23.55 -33.79 -20.20
CA VAL A 88 -23.78 -32.79 -19.15
C VAL A 88 -22.98 -31.51 -19.42
N TYR A 89 -23.65 -30.36 -19.35
CA TYR A 89 -23.14 -29.00 -19.50
C TYR A 89 -23.52 -28.16 -18.27
N LEU A 90 -22.78 -27.08 -18.03
CA LEU A 90 -22.95 -26.22 -16.86
C LEU A 90 -23.20 -24.78 -17.30
N ASP A 91 -24.15 -24.11 -16.68
CA ASP A 91 -24.39 -22.68 -16.83
C ASP A 91 -24.27 -21.99 -15.46
N PHE A 92 -23.61 -20.83 -15.35
CA PHE A 92 -23.43 -20.12 -14.08
C PHE A 92 -24.19 -18.79 -13.95
N GLY A 93 -25.19 -18.56 -14.81
CA GLY A 93 -25.77 -17.25 -15.06
C GLY A 93 -26.53 -16.57 -13.93
N LEU A 94 -27.06 -17.32 -12.97
CA LEU A 94 -27.73 -16.75 -11.80
C LEU A 94 -26.80 -16.60 -10.61
N ALA A 95 -25.79 -17.46 -10.51
CA ALA A 95 -24.74 -17.35 -9.49
C ALA A 95 -24.00 -16.01 -9.65
N VAL A 96 -23.84 -15.54 -10.89
CA VAL A 96 -23.33 -14.22 -11.25
C VAL A 96 -24.43 -13.38 -11.91
N PRO A 97 -25.07 -12.42 -11.21
CA PRO A 97 -24.44 -11.56 -10.22
C PRO A 97 -24.96 -11.68 -8.77
N LYS A 98 -25.67 -12.77 -8.40
CA LYS A 98 -26.36 -12.82 -7.09
C LYS A 98 -25.46 -13.10 -5.87
N LEU A 99 -24.33 -13.76 -6.06
CA LEU A 99 -23.41 -14.04 -4.95
C LEU A 99 -22.52 -12.81 -4.65
N SER A 100 -21.87 -12.81 -3.48
CA SER A 100 -20.78 -11.86 -3.19
C SER A 100 -19.65 -12.02 -4.21
N ILE A 101 -18.77 -11.02 -4.38
CA ILE A 101 -17.64 -11.13 -5.32
C ILE A 101 -16.83 -12.40 -5.06
N HIS A 102 -16.54 -12.71 -3.79
CA HIS A 102 -15.87 -13.94 -3.42
C HIS A 102 -16.69 -15.20 -3.76
N GLY A 103 -18.00 -15.20 -3.49
CA GLY A 103 -18.88 -16.33 -3.83
C GLY A 103 -19.00 -16.56 -5.33
N MET A 104 -19.06 -15.48 -6.14
CA MET A 104 -19.05 -15.55 -7.60
C MET A 104 -17.74 -16.19 -8.11
N THR A 105 -16.59 -15.70 -7.64
CA THR A 105 -15.28 -16.25 -8.01
C THR A 105 -15.13 -17.71 -7.57
N SER A 106 -15.50 -18.04 -6.33
CA SER A 106 -15.44 -19.40 -5.80
C SER A 106 -16.31 -20.36 -6.59
N SER A 107 -17.55 -19.96 -6.93
CA SER A 107 -18.47 -20.83 -7.66
C SER A 107 -17.98 -21.11 -9.09
N VAL A 108 -17.46 -20.08 -9.79
CA VAL A 108 -16.88 -20.27 -11.13
C VAL A 108 -15.58 -21.09 -11.06
N LYS A 109 -14.74 -20.89 -10.04
CA LYS A 109 -13.53 -21.69 -9.83
C LYS A 109 -13.88 -23.17 -9.61
N GLU A 110 -14.84 -23.47 -8.74
CA GLU A 110 -15.31 -24.86 -8.51
C GLU A 110 -15.88 -25.52 -9.77
N LEU A 111 -16.55 -24.76 -10.64
CA LEU A 111 -16.99 -25.30 -11.93
C LEU A 111 -15.79 -25.63 -12.82
N LEU A 112 -14.83 -24.72 -12.97
CA LEU A 112 -13.68 -24.92 -13.86
C LEU A 112 -12.61 -25.87 -13.31
N GLU A 113 -12.69 -26.23 -12.02
CA GLU A 113 -11.79 -27.19 -11.37
C GLU A 113 -11.80 -28.58 -12.04
N LEU A 114 -12.99 -29.09 -12.42
CA LEU A 114 -13.14 -30.41 -13.05
C LEU A 114 -13.87 -30.36 -14.39
N ALA A 115 -14.78 -29.41 -14.59
CA ALA A 115 -15.58 -29.38 -15.80
C ALA A 115 -14.71 -28.96 -17.01
N PRO A 116 -14.79 -29.68 -18.13
CA PRO A 116 -14.15 -29.23 -19.36
C PRO A 116 -14.66 -27.84 -19.73
N THR A 117 -13.77 -26.91 -20.05
CA THR A 117 -14.11 -25.53 -20.45
C THR A 117 -15.10 -25.49 -21.61
N LYS A 118 -15.07 -26.50 -22.50
CA LYS A 118 -16.00 -26.69 -23.64
C LYS A 118 -17.42 -27.10 -23.25
N LYS A 119 -17.67 -27.37 -21.97
CA LYS A 119 -18.99 -27.74 -21.42
C LYS A 119 -19.56 -26.70 -20.48
N VAL A 120 -18.87 -25.58 -20.28
CA VAL A 120 -19.33 -24.48 -19.44
C VAL A 120 -19.85 -23.36 -20.33
N VAL A 121 -21.07 -22.89 -20.09
CA VAL A 121 -21.72 -21.80 -20.80
C VAL A 121 -22.08 -20.67 -19.84
N PHE A 122 -22.33 -19.50 -20.39
CA PHE A 122 -22.83 -18.36 -19.64
C PHE A 122 -24.11 -17.82 -20.26
N SER A 123 -25.18 -17.81 -19.48
CA SER A 123 -26.34 -16.93 -19.64
C SER A 123 -26.23 -15.80 -18.60
N SER A 124 -26.77 -14.61 -18.85
CA SER A 124 -26.78 -13.58 -17.80
C SER A 124 -27.83 -13.83 -16.72
N ASP A 125 -28.68 -14.85 -16.93
CA ASP A 125 -29.93 -15.15 -16.22
C ASP A 125 -30.68 -13.92 -15.68
N GLY A 126 -30.63 -12.85 -16.47
CA GLY A 126 -31.22 -11.56 -16.15
C GLY A 126 -32.73 -11.72 -16.21
N TYR A 127 -33.43 -11.25 -15.19
CA TYR A 127 -34.88 -11.28 -15.14
C TYR A 127 -35.43 -9.98 -14.58
N ALA A 128 -36.62 -9.61 -15.05
CA ALA A 128 -37.38 -8.40 -14.71
C ALA A 128 -36.76 -7.06 -15.14
N PHE A 129 -35.48 -6.82 -14.90
CA PHE A 129 -34.85 -5.50 -15.07
C PHE A 129 -33.69 -5.53 -16.09
N PRO A 130 -33.64 -4.65 -17.10
CA PRO A 130 -32.54 -4.56 -18.07
C PRO A 130 -31.15 -4.48 -17.43
N GLU A 131 -31.03 -3.83 -16.28
CA GLU A 131 -29.79 -3.66 -15.52
C GLU A 131 -29.21 -4.99 -15.06
N THR A 132 -30.05 -6.00 -14.79
CA THR A 132 -29.57 -7.33 -14.35
C THR A 132 -28.83 -8.05 -15.47
N PHE A 133 -29.26 -7.89 -16.73
CA PHE A 133 -28.57 -8.43 -17.89
C PHE A 133 -27.20 -7.77 -18.08
N TYR A 134 -27.15 -6.44 -18.00
CA TYR A 134 -25.90 -5.69 -18.14
C TYR A 134 -24.92 -6.02 -17.01
N LEU A 135 -25.39 -6.00 -15.75
CA LEU A 135 -24.56 -6.29 -14.58
C LEU A 135 -24.09 -7.75 -14.57
N GLY A 136 -24.97 -8.70 -14.88
CA GLY A 136 -24.60 -10.12 -14.99
C GLY A 136 -23.50 -10.32 -16.04
N ALA A 137 -23.67 -9.78 -17.25
CA ALA A 137 -22.68 -9.89 -18.32
C ALA A 137 -21.34 -9.20 -17.98
N LYS A 138 -21.38 -8.04 -17.31
CA LYS A 138 -20.17 -7.32 -16.89
C LYS A 138 -19.43 -8.11 -15.80
N ARG A 139 -20.13 -8.53 -14.75
CA ARG A 139 -19.55 -9.27 -13.62
C ARG A 139 -19.02 -10.63 -14.04
N ALA A 140 -19.71 -11.33 -14.94
CA ALA A 140 -19.24 -12.61 -15.45
C ALA A 140 -17.89 -12.48 -16.16
N ARG A 141 -17.68 -11.45 -16.99
CA ARG A 141 -16.39 -11.20 -17.64
C ARG A 141 -15.29 -10.92 -16.64
N GLU A 142 -15.56 -10.11 -15.61
CA GLU A 142 -14.60 -9.80 -14.54
C GLU A 142 -14.21 -11.06 -13.75
N VAL A 143 -15.21 -11.87 -13.37
CA VAL A 143 -15.02 -13.10 -12.59
C VAL A 143 -14.29 -14.15 -13.39
N VAL A 144 -14.72 -14.45 -14.63
CA VAL A 144 -14.05 -15.42 -15.51
C VAL A 144 -12.62 -14.98 -15.82
N ALA A 145 -12.38 -13.68 -16.06
CA ALA A 145 -11.03 -13.16 -16.25
C ALA A 145 -10.15 -13.35 -15.01
N SER A 146 -10.71 -13.18 -13.80
CA SER A 146 -9.98 -13.46 -12.56
C SER A 146 -9.63 -14.94 -12.44
N VAL A 147 -10.61 -15.84 -12.59
CA VAL A 147 -10.39 -17.29 -12.44
C VAL A 147 -9.40 -17.82 -13.48
N LEU A 148 -9.50 -17.37 -14.73
CA LEU A 148 -8.58 -17.80 -15.78
C LEU A 148 -7.18 -17.18 -15.64
N ARG A 149 -7.07 -15.96 -15.09
CA ARG A 149 -5.76 -15.39 -14.76
C ARG A 149 -5.09 -16.20 -13.65
N ASP A 150 -5.83 -16.52 -12.59
CA ASP A 150 -5.29 -17.33 -11.50
C ASP A 150 -4.82 -18.71 -12.02
N ALA A 151 -5.59 -19.35 -12.92
CA ALA A 151 -5.16 -20.58 -13.60
C ALA A 151 -3.90 -20.41 -14.49
N CYS A 152 -3.68 -19.23 -15.08
CA CYS A 152 -2.44 -18.93 -15.80
C CYS A 152 -1.26 -18.73 -14.86
N ASP A 153 -1.47 -18.03 -13.75
CA ASP A 153 -0.45 -17.75 -12.74
C ASP A 153 -0.01 -19.05 -12.04
N ASP A 154 -0.95 -19.98 -11.81
CA ASP A 154 -0.72 -21.31 -11.25
C ASP A 154 -0.08 -22.29 -12.26
N GLY A 155 -0.08 -21.95 -13.55
CA GLY A 155 0.49 -22.76 -14.63
C GLY A 155 -0.44 -23.86 -15.19
N ASP A 156 -1.71 -23.86 -14.82
CA ASP A 156 -2.73 -24.81 -15.32
C ASP A 156 -3.09 -24.55 -16.79
N LEU A 157 -3.06 -23.28 -17.21
CA LEU A 157 -3.34 -22.84 -18.58
C LEU A 157 -2.30 -21.86 -19.08
N THR A 158 -1.92 -21.97 -20.35
CA THR A 158 -1.24 -20.88 -21.04
C THR A 158 -2.20 -19.71 -21.29
N ILE A 159 -1.66 -18.50 -21.50
CA ILE A 159 -2.47 -17.32 -21.85
C ILE A 159 -3.33 -17.58 -23.09
N SER A 160 -2.80 -18.31 -24.08
CA SER A 160 -3.55 -18.65 -25.30
C SER A 160 -4.75 -19.55 -24.99
N GLU A 161 -4.55 -20.56 -24.14
CA GLU A 161 -5.62 -21.49 -23.73
C GLU A 161 -6.67 -20.78 -22.86
N ALA A 162 -6.27 -19.86 -21.98
CA ALA A 162 -7.20 -19.04 -21.22
C ALA A 162 -8.07 -18.14 -22.12
N VAL A 163 -7.48 -17.53 -23.16
CA VAL A 163 -8.24 -16.73 -24.13
C VAL A 163 -9.22 -17.59 -24.93
N GLU A 164 -8.81 -18.79 -25.33
CA GLU A 164 -9.69 -19.79 -25.97
C GLU A 164 -10.84 -20.20 -25.04
N ALA A 165 -10.54 -20.55 -23.79
CA ALA A 165 -11.52 -20.92 -22.78
C ALA A 165 -12.56 -19.81 -22.54
N ALA A 166 -12.12 -18.55 -22.48
CA ALA A 166 -13.03 -17.42 -22.36
C ALA A 166 -13.96 -17.29 -23.58
N LYS A 167 -13.44 -17.46 -24.81
CA LYS A 167 -14.27 -17.46 -26.03
C LYS A 167 -15.26 -18.62 -26.05
N ASP A 168 -14.85 -19.79 -25.60
CA ASP A 168 -15.69 -20.97 -25.53
C ASP A 168 -16.85 -20.75 -24.56
N ILE A 169 -16.55 -20.33 -23.32
CA ILE A 169 -17.52 -20.08 -22.26
C ILE A 169 -18.57 -19.05 -22.68
N PHE A 170 -18.14 -17.92 -23.26
CA PHE A 170 -19.04 -16.81 -23.59
C PHE A 170 -19.70 -16.90 -24.96
N LYS A 171 -19.26 -17.82 -25.84
CA LYS A 171 -19.73 -17.84 -27.23
C LYS A 171 -19.77 -19.23 -27.85
N ASN A 172 -18.63 -19.88 -28.04
CA ASN A 172 -18.56 -21.03 -28.95
C ASN A 172 -19.36 -22.23 -28.42
N ASN A 173 -19.33 -22.47 -27.11
CA ASN A 173 -20.06 -23.56 -26.48
C ASN A 173 -21.57 -23.40 -26.68
N ALA A 174 -22.10 -22.19 -26.48
CA ALA A 174 -23.52 -21.90 -26.72
C ALA A 174 -23.90 -22.06 -28.20
N ILE A 175 -23.05 -21.59 -29.13
CA ILE A 175 -23.28 -21.75 -30.57
C ILE A 175 -23.39 -23.22 -30.96
N GLN A 176 -22.51 -24.07 -30.41
CA GLN A 176 -22.51 -25.50 -30.67
C GLN A 176 -23.69 -26.21 -30.01
N LEU A 177 -23.89 -25.98 -28.71
CA LEU A 177 -24.91 -26.64 -27.90
C LEU A 177 -26.34 -26.34 -28.38
N TYR A 178 -26.62 -25.08 -28.73
CA TYR A 178 -27.94 -24.63 -29.17
C TYR A 178 -28.06 -24.51 -30.70
N LYS A 179 -27.03 -24.90 -31.47
CA LYS A 179 -26.99 -24.86 -32.94
C LYS A 179 -27.35 -23.49 -33.53
N LEU A 180 -26.84 -22.42 -32.92
CA LEU A 180 -27.17 -21.03 -33.27
C LEU A 180 -26.52 -20.57 -34.59
N GLN A 181 -25.74 -21.42 -35.25
CA GLN A 181 -25.04 -21.12 -36.51
C GLN A 181 -25.97 -20.68 -37.64
N LYS A 182 -27.25 -21.11 -37.64
CA LYS A 182 -28.26 -20.67 -38.62
C LYS A 182 -28.77 -19.24 -38.39
N LEU A 183 -28.56 -18.66 -37.20
CA LEU A 183 -28.95 -17.28 -36.85
C LEU A 183 -27.80 -16.29 -37.03
N VAL A 184 -26.55 -16.77 -36.96
CA VAL A 184 -25.33 -15.97 -37.16
C VAL A 184 -24.96 -15.99 -38.65
N GLY A 185 -25.82 -15.43 -39.50
CA GLY A 185 -25.57 -15.32 -40.94
C GLY A 185 -24.42 -14.37 -41.28
N SER A 186 -23.45 -14.88 -42.04
CA SER A 186 -22.47 -14.16 -42.88
C SER A 186 -21.78 -12.91 -42.30
N SER A 187 -20.58 -13.11 -41.75
CA SER A 187 -19.48 -12.15 -41.93
C SER A 187 -18.14 -12.91 -41.99
N SER A 188 -17.94 -13.65 -43.08
CA SER A 188 -16.61 -14.14 -43.45
C SER A 188 -15.86 -13.03 -44.18
N SER A 189 -14.97 -12.34 -43.50
CA SER A 189 -13.85 -11.64 -44.15
C SER A 189 -12.61 -12.52 -44.02
N LYS A 190 -12.17 -13.04 -45.16
CA LYS A 190 -10.85 -13.62 -45.40
C LYS A 190 -9.80 -12.52 -45.21
N ASP A 191 -8.80 -12.77 -44.37
CA ASP A 191 -7.44 -12.25 -44.51
C ASP A 191 -6.52 -13.12 -43.66
N ASP A 192 -6.10 -14.25 -44.24
CA ASP A 192 -4.93 -15.02 -43.80
C ASP A 192 -3.79 -14.71 -44.77
N THR A 193 -2.87 -13.87 -44.34
CA THR A 193 -1.49 -13.82 -44.86
C THR A 193 -0.52 -13.85 -43.69
N PRO A 194 0.58 -14.62 -43.78
CA PRO A 194 1.47 -14.85 -42.66
C PRO A 194 2.39 -13.64 -42.50
N HIS A 195 2.13 -12.82 -41.48
CA HIS A 195 3.05 -11.77 -41.07
C HIS A 195 3.96 -12.24 -39.93
N ASP A 196 5.25 -12.07 -40.19
CA ASP A 196 6.41 -12.19 -39.32
C ASP A 196 6.14 -12.08 -37.81
N SER A 197 6.82 -12.97 -37.10
CA SER A 197 7.18 -12.92 -35.68
C SER A 197 7.65 -11.51 -35.25
N LYS A 198 6.69 -10.67 -34.87
CA LYS A 198 6.90 -9.54 -33.96
C LYS A 198 5.91 -9.71 -32.81
N THR A 199 6.50 -9.91 -31.63
CA THR A 199 5.91 -9.93 -30.30
C THR A 199 4.57 -9.18 -30.23
N LEU A 200 3.47 -9.92 -30.28
CA LEU A 200 2.13 -9.44 -29.95
C LEU A 200 2.09 -9.14 -28.45
N LYS A 201 2.46 -7.91 -28.07
CA LYS A 201 1.98 -7.33 -26.83
C LYS A 201 0.47 -7.33 -26.92
N ALA A 202 -0.19 -8.04 -26.00
CA ALA A 202 -1.62 -7.97 -25.85
C ALA A 202 -2.04 -6.50 -25.68
N ASN A 203 -2.68 -5.94 -26.70
CA ASN A 203 -3.39 -4.66 -26.59
C ASN A 203 -4.63 -4.89 -25.72
N VAL A 204 -4.41 -5.01 -24.41
CA VAL A 204 -5.37 -4.50 -23.43
C VAL A 204 -5.54 -3.02 -23.78
N PRO A 205 -6.75 -2.49 -23.95
CA PRO A 205 -6.90 -1.04 -24.11
C PRO A 205 -6.20 -0.42 -22.90
N GLU A 206 -5.13 0.35 -23.11
CA GLU A 206 -4.60 1.22 -22.07
C GLU A 206 -5.76 2.11 -21.68
N GLN A 207 -6.39 1.78 -20.56
CA GLN A 207 -7.31 2.69 -19.91
C GLN A 207 -6.44 3.86 -19.47
N GLY A 208 -6.43 4.91 -20.29
CA GLY A 208 -5.60 6.09 -20.07
C GLY A 208 -5.78 6.64 -18.66
N ILE A 209 -4.77 7.38 -18.19
CA ILE A 209 -4.79 8.00 -16.88
C ILE A 209 -6.03 8.89 -16.76
N VAL A 210 -6.82 8.69 -15.69
CA VAL A 210 -8.04 9.46 -15.41
C VAL A 210 -7.78 10.54 -14.36
N PHE A 211 -6.90 10.29 -13.39
CA PHE A 211 -6.55 11.24 -12.34
C PHE A 211 -5.05 11.26 -12.07
N VAL A 212 -4.57 12.43 -11.65
CA VAL A 212 -3.22 12.62 -11.11
C VAL A 212 -3.35 13.17 -9.69
N ARG A 213 -2.79 12.46 -8.72
CA ARG A 213 -2.71 12.83 -7.30
C ARG A 213 -1.48 13.71 -7.08
N VAL A 214 -1.69 14.96 -6.73
CA VAL A 214 -0.63 15.91 -6.35
C VAL A 214 -0.46 15.85 -4.83
N ILE A 215 0.65 15.27 -4.37
CA ILE A 215 0.89 14.93 -2.97
C ILE A 215 1.94 15.87 -2.36
N PHE A 216 1.75 16.21 -1.10
CA PHE A 216 2.70 16.99 -0.31
C PHE A 216 2.57 16.62 1.17
N VAL A 217 3.59 16.93 1.96
CA VAL A 217 3.60 16.71 3.42
C VAL A 217 3.64 18.06 4.11
N ASP A 218 2.75 18.28 5.08
CA ASP A 218 2.68 19.54 5.81
C ASP A 218 3.62 19.59 7.03
N ALA A 219 3.54 20.66 7.83
CA ALA A 219 4.35 20.80 9.04
C ALA A 219 3.98 19.80 10.15
N SER A 220 2.74 19.28 10.18
CA SER A 220 2.32 18.23 11.10
C SER A 220 2.89 16.86 10.73
N GLY A 221 3.43 16.71 9.51
CA GLY A 221 3.93 15.44 8.99
C GLY A 221 2.84 14.59 8.31
N GLN A 222 1.62 15.12 8.18
CA GLN A 222 0.54 14.45 7.48
C GLN A 222 0.72 14.53 5.97
N HIS A 223 0.47 13.41 5.30
CA HIS A 223 0.39 13.35 3.85
C HIS A 223 -0.94 13.94 3.37
N ARG A 224 -0.87 14.90 2.45
CA ARG A 224 -2.03 15.58 1.88
C ARG A 224 -2.03 15.47 0.37
N CYS A 225 -3.21 15.58 -0.23
CA CYS A 225 -3.38 15.35 -1.66
C CYS A 225 -4.41 16.27 -2.29
N ARG A 226 -4.16 16.69 -3.54
CA ARG A 226 -5.15 17.22 -4.47
C ARG A 226 -5.26 16.29 -5.67
N VAL A 227 -6.45 15.77 -5.94
CA VAL A 227 -6.71 14.89 -7.09
C VAL A 227 -7.18 15.73 -8.27
N ILE A 228 -6.47 15.64 -9.39
CA ILE A 228 -6.72 16.45 -10.59
C ILE A 228 -7.13 15.53 -11.75
N PRO A 229 -8.21 15.80 -12.49
CA PRO A 229 -8.51 15.10 -13.74
C PRO A 229 -7.33 15.18 -14.72
N ALA A 230 -6.95 14.05 -15.31
CA ALA A 230 -5.73 13.94 -16.11
C ALA A 230 -5.61 15.01 -17.20
N LYS A 231 -6.70 15.29 -17.93
CA LYS A 231 -6.74 16.37 -18.93
C LYS A 231 -6.31 17.72 -18.34
N ARG A 232 -6.92 18.14 -17.23
CA ARG A 232 -6.56 19.40 -16.55
C ARG A 232 -5.13 19.38 -16.04
N PHE A 233 -4.66 18.22 -15.56
CA PHE A 233 -3.28 18.09 -15.08
C PHE A 233 -2.28 18.35 -16.22
N TYR A 234 -2.45 17.64 -17.33
CA TYR A 234 -1.53 17.70 -18.46
C TYR A 234 -1.62 19.01 -19.25
N ASP A 235 -2.81 19.60 -19.36
CA ASP A 235 -3.00 20.87 -20.06
C ASP A 235 -2.51 22.07 -19.24
N VAL A 236 -2.71 22.06 -17.91
CA VAL A 236 -2.55 23.25 -17.06
C VAL A 236 -1.67 23.01 -15.83
N VAL A 237 -2.05 22.08 -14.96
CA VAL A 237 -1.47 22.01 -13.59
C VAL A 237 0.01 21.67 -13.61
N ARG A 238 0.48 20.83 -14.55
CA ARG A 238 1.92 20.52 -14.66
C ARG A 238 2.82 21.73 -14.94
N HIS A 239 2.24 22.83 -15.45
CA HIS A 239 2.97 24.05 -15.82
C HIS A 239 2.65 25.26 -14.93
N LYS A 240 1.45 25.29 -14.34
CA LYS A 240 0.92 26.45 -13.59
C LYS A 240 0.64 26.14 -12.13
N GLY A 241 0.73 24.87 -11.73
CA GLY A 241 0.38 24.40 -10.40
C GLY A 241 -1.11 24.42 -10.13
N VAL A 242 -1.47 24.01 -8.91
CA VAL A 242 -2.83 24.07 -8.38
C VAL A 242 -2.85 24.90 -7.09
N GLY A 243 -3.90 25.68 -6.91
CA GLY A 243 -4.09 26.55 -5.75
C GLY A 243 -4.17 25.79 -4.43
N LEU A 244 -3.52 26.34 -3.40
CA LEU A 244 -3.57 25.83 -2.03
C LEU A 244 -3.43 27.00 -1.03
N THR A 245 -4.19 26.97 0.07
CA THR A 245 -4.16 28.02 1.09
C THR A 245 -2.82 28.11 1.82
N PHE A 246 -2.42 29.32 2.23
CA PHE A 246 -1.26 29.52 3.11
C PHE A 246 -1.42 28.83 4.47
N ALA A 247 -2.65 28.66 4.95
CA ALA A 247 -2.92 28.00 6.23
C ALA A 247 -2.37 26.56 6.31
N ILE A 248 -2.10 25.91 5.18
CA ILE A 248 -1.76 24.49 5.11
C ILE A 248 -0.51 24.10 5.93
N MET A 249 0.49 24.98 6.02
CA MET A 249 1.70 24.73 6.81
C MET A 249 1.54 25.09 8.29
N GLY A 250 0.38 25.60 8.69
CA GLY A 250 0.02 25.86 10.09
C GLY A 250 -1.04 24.91 10.64
N MET A 251 -1.55 23.97 9.83
CA MET A 251 -2.54 22.99 10.29
C MET A 251 -1.91 21.95 11.21
N THR A 252 -2.68 21.49 12.19
CA THR A 252 -2.28 20.45 13.14
C THR A 252 -2.87 19.10 12.74
N SER A 253 -2.53 18.07 13.50
CA SER A 253 -3.08 16.74 13.34
C SER A 253 -4.58 16.66 13.64
N PHE A 254 -5.15 17.63 14.36
CA PHE A 254 -6.52 17.58 14.89
C PHE A 254 -7.45 18.69 14.39
N THR A 255 -6.97 19.68 13.65
CA THR A 255 -7.81 20.76 13.09
C THR A 255 -7.42 21.16 11.68
N ASP A 256 -8.41 21.51 10.86
CA ASP A 256 -8.27 21.98 9.47
C ASP A 256 -8.13 23.51 9.36
N GLY A 257 -7.58 24.15 10.39
CA GLY A 257 -7.24 25.58 10.43
C GLY A 257 -5.83 25.81 10.93
N PRO A 258 -5.21 26.98 10.64
CA PRO A 258 -3.88 27.26 11.12
C PRO A 258 -3.90 27.46 12.64
N ALA A 259 -2.97 26.82 13.34
CA ALA A 259 -2.78 26.99 14.77
C ALA A 259 -2.32 28.40 15.14
N ASP A 260 -2.68 28.83 16.35
CA ASP A 260 -2.16 30.07 16.93
C ASP A 260 -0.63 30.04 17.02
N GLY A 261 0.00 31.20 16.83
CA GLY A 261 1.46 31.33 16.86
C GLY A 261 2.17 30.88 15.57
N THR A 262 1.46 30.32 14.58
CA THR A 262 2.06 29.96 13.28
C THR A 262 2.28 31.17 12.34
N ASN A 263 1.64 32.30 12.64
CA ASN A 263 1.54 33.49 11.77
C ASN A 263 0.94 33.22 10.38
N LEU A 264 0.32 32.05 10.16
CA LEU A 264 -0.37 31.70 8.93
C LEU A 264 -1.88 31.90 9.12
N THR A 265 -2.55 32.32 8.05
CA THR A 265 -4.01 32.53 8.05
C THR A 265 -4.63 31.90 6.82
N GLY A 266 -5.96 31.84 6.77
CA GLY A 266 -6.69 31.41 5.57
C GLY A 266 -6.61 32.39 4.38
N THR A 267 -5.97 33.55 4.56
CA THR A 267 -5.85 34.58 3.52
C THR A 267 -4.57 34.38 2.71
N GLY A 268 -4.73 34.27 1.39
CA GLY A 268 -3.62 34.04 0.46
C GLY A 268 -3.55 32.59 -0.04
N GLU A 269 -2.87 32.42 -1.16
CA GLU A 269 -2.80 31.14 -1.87
C GLU A 269 -1.40 30.94 -2.46
N ILE A 270 -0.85 29.75 -2.28
CA ILE A 270 0.32 29.25 -3.00
C ILE A 270 -0.09 28.43 -4.23
N ARG A 271 0.89 28.04 -5.02
CA ARG A 271 0.81 27.06 -6.09
C ARG A 271 1.54 25.80 -5.63
N LEU A 272 0.83 24.68 -5.60
CA LEU A 272 1.44 23.36 -5.60
C LEU A 272 1.96 23.09 -7.00
N MET A 273 3.27 23.10 -7.17
CA MET A 273 3.95 22.83 -8.44
C MET A 273 4.39 21.37 -8.49
N PRO A 274 3.81 20.53 -9.37
CA PRO A 274 4.20 19.13 -9.47
C PRO A 274 5.65 18.98 -9.97
N ASP A 275 6.45 18.22 -9.23
CA ASP A 275 7.79 17.80 -9.66
C ASP A 275 7.67 16.52 -10.49
N LEU A 276 7.67 16.66 -11.81
CA LEU A 276 7.46 15.52 -12.72
C LEU A 276 8.54 14.44 -12.64
N SER A 277 9.71 14.73 -12.06
CA SER A 277 10.76 13.71 -11.83
C SER A 277 10.33 12.67 -10.78
N THR A 278 9.42 13.08 -9.88
CA THR A 278 8.83 12.21 -8.85
C THR A 278 7.64 11.42 -9.36
N LYS A 279 7.08 11.75 -10.52
CA LYS A 279 5.83 11.12 -11.00
C LYS A 279 5.94 9.58 -11.04
N ARG A 280 4.96 8.89 -10.49
CA ARG A 280 4.83 7.42 -10.49
C ARG A 280 3.40 7.01 -10.89
N THR A 281 3.27 5.92 -11.64
CA THR A 281 1.97 5.27 -11.87
C THR A 281 1.61 4.43 -10.65
N LEU A 282 0.35 4.50 -10.19
CA LEU A 282 -0.07 3.80 -8.97
C LEU A 282 -0.24 2.29 -9.22
N PRO A 283 0.51 1.42 -8.53
CA PRO A 283 0.41 -0.03 -8.71
C PRO A 283 -0.98 -0.58 -8.34
N TRP A 284 -1.61 0.01 -7.33
CA TRP A 284 -2.95 -0.36 -6.82
C TRP A 284 -4.11 0.35 -7.54
N SER A 285 -3.83 1.32 -8.42
CA SER A 285 -4.85 2.00 -9.23
C SER A 285 -4.26 2.40 -10.58
N ARG A 286 -4.26 1.48 -11.55
CA ARG A 286 -3.53 1.62 -12.82
C ARG A 286 -4.00 2.79 -13.71
N GLN A 287 -5.17 3.37 -13.44
CA GLN A 287 -5.67 4.55 -14.14
C GLN A 287 -5.29 5.86 -13.44
N GLU A 288 -4.46 5.80 -12.41
CA GLU A 288 -4.07 6.96 -11.61
C GLU A 288 -2.54 7.07 -11.51
N GLU A 289 -2.08 8.32 -11.45
CA GLU A 289 -0.68 8.64 -11.16
C GLU A 289 -0.59 9.43 -9.86
N MET A 290 0.59 9.43 -9.26
CA MET A 290 0.95 10.30 -8.15
C MET A 290 2.21 11.09 -8.46
N VAL A 291 2.28 12.31 -7.97
CA VAL A 291 3.41 13.21 -8.14
C VAL A 291 3.56 14.07 -6.90
N LEU A 292 4.78 14.22 -6.39
CA LEU A 292 5.04 15.14 -5.29
C LEU A 292 5.08 16.57 -5.82
N ALA A 293 4.69 17.52 -4.98
CA ALA A 293 4.68 18.94 -5.35
C ALA A 293 5.49 19.80 -4.39
N ASP A 294 6.15 20.79 -4.98
CA ASP A 294 6.73 21.91 -4.27
C ASP A 294 5.66 22.97 -3.99
N MET A 295 5.89 23.78 -2.96
CA MET A 295 5.02 24.90 -2.60
C MET A 295 5.65 26.20 -3.05
N GLU A 296 4.98 26.95 -3.92
CA GLU A 296 5.50 28.17 -4.52
C GLU A 296 4.51 29.33 -4.38
N LEU A 297 4.97 30.57 -4.24
CA LEU A 297 4.09 31.74 -4.24
C LEU A 297 3.43 31.94 -5.62
N LYS A 298 4.20 31.68 -6.67
CA LYS A 298 3.80 31.62 -8.08
C LYS A 298 4.80 30.75 -8.82
N PRO A 299 4.49 30.24 -10.03
CA PRO A 299 5.38 29.34 -10.76
C PRO A 299 6.79 29.94 -10.91
N GLY A 300 7.81 29.23 -10.42
CA GLY A 300 9.21 29.61 -10.37
C GLY A 300 9.65 30.39 -9.12
N GLU A 301 8.76 30.66 -8.16
CA GLU A 301 9.08 31.40 -6.93
C GLU A 301 8.74 30.54 -5.70
N ALA A 302 9.76 29.85 -5.16
CA ALA A 302 9.61 28.98 -4.01
C ALA A 302 9.04 29.72 -2.79
N TRP A 303 8.10 29.08 -2.11
CA TRP A 303 7.55 29.62 -0.86
C TRP A 303 8.46 29.23 0.30
N GLU A 304 8.74 30.18 1.19
CA GLU A 304 9.66 30.01 2.32
C GLU A 304 9.24 28.94 3.34
N TYR A 305 7.99 28.45 3.26
CA TYR A 305 7.48 27.36 4.10
C TYR A 305 7.54 26.00 3.41
N CYS A 306 8.09 25.88 2.19
CA CYS A 306 8.12 24.62 1.46
C CYS A 306 9.14 23.62 2.07
N PRO A 307 8.71 22.43 2.54
CA PRO A 307 9.63 21.43 3.09
C PRO A 307 10.66 20.91 2.09
N ARG A 308 10.22 20.61 0.86
CA ARG A 308 11.08 20.09 -0.21
C ARG A 308 12.16 21.11 -0.61
N GLU A 309 11.79 22.38 -0.76
CA GLU A 309 12.74 23.46 -1.04
C GLU A 309 13.74 23.62 0.10
N THR A 310 13.27 23.56 1.35
CA THR A 310 14.14 23.69 2.53
C THR A 310 15.22 22.61 2.55
N LEU A 311 14.85 21.36 2.25
CA LEU A 311 15.82 20.28 2.09
C LEU A 311 16.77 20.54 0.92
N ARG A 312 16.25 20.90 -0.27
CA ARG A 312 17.07 21.19 -1.46
C ARG A 312 18.10 22.31 -1.20
N ARG A 313 17.69 23.37 -0.51
CA ARG A 313 18.58 24.48 -0.10
C ARG A 313 19.65 24.00 0.87
N ALA A 314 19.30 23.23 1.90
CA ALA A 314 20.27 22.68 2.85
C ALA A 314 21.29 21.76 2.15
N SER A 315 20.81 20.85 1.29
CA SER A 315 21.68 19.97 0.47
C SER A 315 22.60 20.77 -0.45
N LYS A 316 22.09 21.86 -1.04
CA LYS A 316 22.88 22.74 -1.90
C LYS A 316 24.01 23.41 -1.12
N VAL A 317 23.75 23.92 0.09
CA VAL A 317 24.79 24.52 0.94
C VAL A 317 25.86 23.48 1.30
N LEU A 318 25.46 22.27 1.68
CA LEU A 318 26.40 21.18 1.97
C LEU A 318 27.30 20.87 0.76
N LYS A 319 26.73 20.89 -0.46
CA LYS A 319 27.47 20.66 -1.69
C LYS A 319 28.39 21.82 -2.05
N ASP A 320 27.90 23.05 -1.98
CA ASP A 320 28.65 24.24 -2.41
C ASP A 320 29.81 24.56 -1.46
N GLU A 321 29.61 24.42 -0.15
CA GLU A 321 30.65 24.76 0.85
C GLU A 321 31.66 23.64 1.08
N PHE A 322 31.23 22.38 1.01
CA PHE A 322 32.06 21.23 1.41
C PHE A 322 32.27 20.19 0.30
N ASN A 323 31.62 20.34 -0.85
CA ASN A 323 31.56 19.31 -1.91
C ASN A 323 31.10 17.95 -1.36
N LEU A 324 30.09 17.96 -0.49
CA LEU A 324 29.51 16.75 0.12
C LEU A 324 28.06 16.56 -0.30
N GLU A 325 27.66 15.31 -0.40
CA GLU A 325 26.26 14.89 -0.60
C GLU A 325 25.88 13.91 0.51
N MET A 326 24.78 14.20 1.20
CA MET A 326 24.25 13.31 2.24
C MET A 326 23.36 12.24 1.61
N ASN A 327 23.61 10.99 1.95
CA ASN A 327 22.74 9.87 1.65
C ASN A 327 21.94 9.49 2.90
N ALA A 328 20.69 9.06 2.69
CA ALA A 328 19.81 8.60 3.75
C ALA A 328 19.16 7.26 3.37
N GLY A 329 19.08 6.34 4.34
CA GLY A 329 18.28 5.11 4.27
C GLY A 329 17.38 5.02 5.48
N PHE A 330 16.17 4.48 5.31
CA PHE A 330 15.17 4.43 6.38
C PHE A 330 14.77 2.99 6.70
N GLU A 331 14.79 2.67 7.99
CA GLU A 331 14.15 1.52 8.62
C GLU A 331 12.76 1.98 9.07
N ASN A 332 11.72 1.67 8.30
CA ASN A 332 10.38 2.23 8.52
C ASN A 332 9.48 1.18 9.18
N GLU A 333 9.37 1.29 10.50
CA GLU A 333 8.48 0.46 11.30
C GLU A 333 7.02 0.95 11.21
N PHE A 334 6.06 0.04 11.33
CA PHE A 334 4.64 0.34 11.34
C PHE A 334 3.83 -0.77 11.99
N TYR A 335 2.60 -0.47 12.39
CA TYR A 335 1.65 -1.45 12.91
C TYR A 335 0.57 -1.76 11.87
N LEU A 336 0.19 -3.03 11.80
CA LEU A 336 -0.96 -3.52 11.05
C LEU A 336 -2.09 -3.93 11.99
N PHE A 337 -3.29 -3.45 11.68
CA PHE A 337 -4.52 -3.79 12.38
C PHE A 337 -5.53 -4.42 11.43
N LYS A 338 -6.36 -5.30 11.98
CA LYS A 338 -7.55 -5.85 11.32
C LYS A 338 -8.80 -5.40 12.06
N ALA A 339 -9.86 -5.13 11.31
CA ALA A 339 -11.17 -4.85 11.87
C ALA A 339 -11.80 -6.14 12.40
N VAL A 340 -12.35 -6.09 13.61
CA VAL A 340 -13.18 -7.13 14.20
C VAL A 340 -14.47 -6.52 14.72
N LEU A 341 -15.57 -7.26 14.62
CA LEU A 341 -16.85 -6.84 15.19
C LEU A 341 -16.96 -7.41 16.62
N ARG A 342 -17.03 -6.53 17.63
CA ARG A 342 -17.30 -6.89 19.03
C ARG A 342 -18.49 -6.08 19.53
N ASP A 343 -19.50 -6.78 20.05
CA ASP A 343 -20.74 -6.17 20.56
C ASP A 343 -21.41 -5.18 19.57
N GLY A 344 -21.31 -5.48 18.27
CA GLY A 344 -21.85 -4.63 17.20
C GLY A 344 -21.04 -3.38 16.87
N LYS A 345 -19.85 -3.21 17.48
CA LYS A 345 -18.90 -2.14 17.16
C LYS A 345 -17.68 -2.70 16.44
N GLU A 346 -17.23 -1.97 15.43
CA GLU A 346 -15.97 -2.28 14.76
C GLU A 346 -14.81 -1.82 15.66
N GLU A 347 -13.89 -2.74 15.94
CA GLU A 347 -12.65 -2.49 16.69
C GLU A 347 -11.45 -2.87 15.83
N TRP A 348 -10.42 -2.04 15.85
CA TRP A 348 -9.13 -2.33 15.20
C TRP A 348 -8.20 -3.00 16.20
N ILE A 349 -7.88 -4.27 15.96
CA ILE A 349 -6.96 -5.05 16.79
C ILE A 349 -5.68 -5.37 16.02
N PRO A 350 -4.52 -5.51 16.69
CA PRO A 350 -3.28 -5.90 16.02
C PRO A 350 -3.46 -7.16 15.18
N LEU A 351 -2.83 -7.17 14.00
CA LEU A 351 -2.89 -8.31 13.08
C LEU A 351 -2.33 -9.58 13.72
N ASP A 352 -1.24 -9.42 14.49
CA ASP A 352 -0.44 -10.48 15.11
C ASP A 352 0.01 -10.12 16.54
N HIS A 353 0.42 -11.12 17.33
CA HIS A 353 0.93 -10.98 18.71
C HIS A 353 2.21 -11.78 18.97
N THR A 354 2.84 -12.35 17.94
CA THR A 354 4.04 -13.17 18.10
C THR A 354 5.29 -12.30 18.30
N PRO A 355 6.39 -12.84 18.88
CA PRO A 355 7.55 -12.02 19.26
C PRO A 355 8.38 -11.58 18.05
N TYR A 356 9.35 -10.70 18.32
CA TYR A 356 10.34 -10.19 17.37
C TYR A 356 10.94 -11.28 16.46
N SER A 357 11.05 -10.99 15.16
CA SER A 357 11.62 -11.90 14.15
C SER A 357 10.96 -13.29 14.07
N SER A 358 9.68 -13.40 14.45
CA SER A 358 8.90 -14.64 14.36
C SER A 358 8.55 -14.99 12.91
N THR A 359 8.85 -16.23 12.49
CA THR A 359 8.46 -16.76 11.17
C THR A 359 6.95 -16.80 11.01
N GLN A 360 6.22 -17.11 12.09
CA GLN A 360 4.75 -17.13 12.09
C GLN A 360 4.17 -15.73 11.84
N SER A 361 4.77 -14.68 12.40
CA SER A 361 4.34 -13.30 12.16
C SER A 361 4.49 -12.93 10.70
N PHE A 362 5.63 -13.30 10.10
CA PHE A 362 5.88 -13.09 8.68
C PHE A 362 4.85 -13.85 7.83
N ASP A 363 4.56 -15.12 8.12
CA ASP A 363 3.57 -15.91 7.37
C ASP A 363 2.18 -15.27 7.39
N VAL A 364 1.75 -14.70 8.53
CA VAL A 364 0.47 -14.00 8.67
C VAL A 364 0.41 -12.75 7.79
N ALA A 365 1.50 -11.99 7.69
CA ALA A 365 1.56 -10.75 6.91
C ALA A 365 2.10 -10.95 5.48
N SER A 366 2.57 -12.14 5.12
CA SER A 366 3.33 -12.42 3.89
C SER A 366 2.58 -12.00 2.62
N PRO A 367 1.28 -12.33 2.42
CA PRO A 367 0.55 -11.86 1.23
C PRO A 367 0.54 -10.34 1.09
N PHE A 368 0.34 -9.63 2.21
CA PHE A 368 0.37 -8.17 2.26
C PHE A 368 1.78 -7.63 1.97
N LEU A 369 2.82 -8.17 2.61
CA LEU A 369 4.21 -7.74 2.45
C LEU A 369 4.74 -8.02 1.03
N GLN A 370 4.35 -9.13 0.41
CA GLN A 370 4.68 -9.44 -0.98
C GLN A 370 4.07 -8.41 -1.94
N GLU A 371 2.81 -8.02 -1.72
CA GLU A 371 2.16 -7.00 -2.53
C GLU A 371 2.80 -5.62 -2.33
N VAL A 372 3.14 -5.24 -1.08
CA VAL A 372 3.88 -4.00 -0.80
C VAL A 372 5.23 -4.02 -1.51
N ASN A 373 6.00 -5.09 -1.38
CA ASN A 373 7.31 -5.21 -2.03
C ASN A 373 7.19 -5.10 -3.56
N ALA A 374 6.26 -5.82 -4.18
CA ALA A 374 6.03 -5.74 -5.62
C ALA A 374 5.62 -4.32 -6.07
N ALA A 375 4.76 -3.64 -5.28
CA ALA A 375 4.35 -2.27 -5.55
C ALA A 375 5.52 -1.29 -5.44
N LEU A 376 6.35 -1.38 -4.40
CA LEU A 376 7.54 -0.54 -4.23
C LEU A 376 8.55 -0.76 -5.37
N GLN A 377 8.83 -2.02 -5.72
CA GLN A 377 9.71 -2.35 -6.83
C GLN A 377 9.22 -1.75 -8.15
N SER A 378 7.91 -1.79 -8.41
CA SER A 378 7.33 -1.23 -9.65
C SER A 378 7.46 0.29 -9.78
N ILE A 379 7.69 1.01 -8.67
CA ILE A 379 7.96 2.46 -8.64
C ILE A 379 9.43 2.80 -8.37
N ASN A 380 10.32 1.81 -8.56
CA ASN A 380 11.79 1.88 -8.41
C ASN A 380 12.27 2.18 -6.98
N ILE A 381 11.54 1.71 -5.96
CA ILE A 381 11.99 1.72 -4.57
C ILE A 381 12.41 0.29 -4.20
N THR A 382 13.70 0.10 -3.91
CA THR A 382 14.19 -1.21 -3.49
C THR A 382 14.03 -1.41 -1.99
N VAL A 383 13.41 -2.51 -1.62
CA VAL A 383 13.35 -3.03 -0.25
C VAL A 383 14.56 -3.94 -0.04
N GLU A 384 15.35 -3.67 1.00
CA GLU A 384 16.51 -4.50 1.36
C GLU A 384 16.12 -5.59 2.36
N GLN A 385 15.19 -5.28 3.26
CA GLN A 385 14.76 -6.19 4.31
C GLN A 385 13.32 -5.92 4.75
N MET A 386 12.64 -6.99 5.18
CA MET A 386 11.35 -6.91 5.87
C MET A 386 11.33 -7.94 6.99
N HIS A 387 10.80 -7.59 8.15
CA HIS A 387 10.61 -8.55 9.25
C HIS A 387 9.50 -8.08 10.20
N ALA A 388 9.07 -9.01 11.05
CA ALA A 388 8.24 -8.68 12.20
C ALA A 388 9.08 -8.05 13.29
N GLU A 389 8.53 -7.00 13.88
CA GLU A 389 9.12 -6.25 14.98
C GLU A 389 8.55 -6.70 16.33
N SER A 390 9.03 -6.09 17.41
CA SER A 390 8.78 -6.56 18.78
C SER A 390 7.37 -6.25 19.30
N GLY A 391 6.69 -5.25 18.75
CA GLY A 391 5.33 -4.86 19.13
C GLY A 391 4.25 -5.69 18.44
N LYS A 392 3.03 -5.69 18.99
CA LYS A 392 1.92 -6.49 18.45
C LYS A 392 1.52 -5.96 17.07
N GLY A 393 1.59 -6.83 16.06
CA GLY A 393 1.29 -6.49 14.68
C GLY A 393 2.28 -5.49 14.09
N GLN A 394 3.47 -5.36 14.67
CA GLN A 394 4.51 -4.45 14.21
C GLN A 394 5.38 -5.12 13.15
N PHE A 395 5.69 -4.39 12.10
CA PHE A 395 6.56 -4.83 11.01
C PHE A 395 7.51 -3.69 10.64
N GLU A 396 8.64 -4.05 10.05
CA GLU A 396 9.60 -3.11 9.50
C GLU A 396 9.82 -3.37 8.00
N ILE A 397 9.95 -2.29 7.24
CA ILE A 397 10.43 -2.32 5.85
C ILE A 397 11.65 -1.41 5.76
N VAL A 398 12.79 -1.99 5.41
CA VAL A 398 14.05 -1.28 5.19
C VAL A 398 14.20 -0.97 3.71
N THR A 399 14.35 0.32 3.40
CA THR A 399 14.54 0.78 2.01
C THR A 399 16.01 1.09 1.71
N ARG A 400 16.44 0.79 0.48
CA ARG A 400 17.79 1.13 0.02
C ARG A 400 18.04 2.63 0.16
N HIS A 401 19.23 2.97 0.66
CA HIS A 401 19.65 4.36 0.77
C HIS A 401 19.70 5.07 -0.58
N ALA A 402 19.47 6.37 -0.57
CA ALA A 402 19.60 7.25 -1.74
C ALA A 402 20.12 8.62 -1.30
N VAL A 403 20.43 9.50 -2.27
CA VAL A 403 20.67 10.91 -1.97
C VAL A 403 19.47 11.47 -1.20
N CYS A 404 19.73 12.24 -0.15
CA CYS A 404 18.76 12.63 0.88
C CYS A 404 17.41 13.15 0.35
N THR A 405 17.40 13.96 -0.72
CA THR A 405 16.17 14.46 -1.35
C THR A 405 15.31 13.32 -1.90
N SER A 406 15.92 12.42 -2.67
CA SER A 406 15.26 11.22 -3.20
C SER A 406 14.86 10.25 -2.09
N ALA A 407 15.66 10.13 -1.02
CA ALA A 407 15.34 9.27 0.12
C ALA A 407 14.08 9.75 0.86
N ALA A 408 13.93 11.07 1.09
CA ALA A 408 12.72 11.64 1.68
C ALA A 408 11.48 11.40 0.78
N ASP A 409 11.62 11.57 -0.53
CA ASP A 409 10.56 11.31 -1.51
C ASP A 409 10.15 9.83 -1.51
N ASN A 410 11.14 8.94 -1.52
CA ASN A 410 10.93 7.50 -1.45
C ASN A 410 10.20 7.11 -0.16
N LEU A 411 10.51 7.72 0.99
CA LEU A 411 9.82 7.45 2.24
C LEU A 411 8.33 7.85 2.19
N VAL A 412 8.01 9.00 1.58
CA VAL A 412 6.61 9.41 1.36
C VAL A 412 5.88 8.38 0.50
N TYR A 413 6.49 7.97 -0.62
CA TYR A 413 5.92 6.94 -1.48
C TYR A 413 5.77 5.59 -0.78
N THR A 414 6.76 5.17 0.01
CA THR A 414 6.72 3.92 0.76
C THR A 414 5.52 3.85 1.69
N ARG A 415 5.27 4.92 2.44
CA ARG A 415 4.11 5.00 3.34
C ARG A 415 2.78 5.02 2.58
N GLU A 416 2.70 5.71 1.44
CA GLU A 416 1.51 5.68 0.58
C GLU A 416 1.21 4.28 0.06
N VAL A 417 2.24 3.53 -0.37
CA VAL A 417 2.12 2.15 -0.83
C VAL A 417 1.61 1.25 0.28
N ILE A 418 2.26 1.29 1.45
CA ILE A 418 1.88 0.48 2.63
C ILE A 418 0.42 0.74 2.99
N ARG A 419 0.00 2.01 3.12
CA ARG A 419 -1.39 2.35 3.46
C ARG A 419 -2.38 1.91 2.38
N ALA A 420 -2.06 2.07 1.10
CA ALA A 420 -2.95 1.73 0.01
C ALA A 420 -3.17 0.21 -0.10
N VAL A 421 -2.08 -0.55 0.00
CA VAL A 421 -2.13 -2.03 0.00
C VAL A 421 -2.82 -2.54 1.26
N ALA A 422 -2.61 -1.92 2.42
CA ALA A 422 -3.30 -2.30 3.65
C ALA A 422 -4.82 -2.13 3.51
N ARG A 423 -5.27 -0.96 3.03
CA ARG A 423 -6.70 -0.69 2.79
C ARG A 423 -7.32 -1.64 1.76
N LYS A 424 -6.59 -1.97 0.69
CA LYS A 424 -7.03 -2.95 -0.31
C LYS A 424 -7.28 -4.33 0.32
N ASN A 425 -6.49 -4.69 1.32
CA ASN A 425 -6.59 -5.96 2.05
C ASN A 425 -7.50 -5.89 3.29
N GLY A 426 -8.25 -4.79 3.49
CA GLY A 426 -9.13 -4.63 4.67
C GLY A 426 -8.38 -4.42 5.98
N LEU A 427 -7.11 -4.00 5.91
CA LEU A 427 -6.24 -3.71 7.04
C LEU A 427 -6.06 -2.20 7.22
N LEU A 428 -5.66 -1.80 8.42
CA LEU A 428 -5.21 -0.44 8.74
C LEU A 428 -3.70 -0.49 9.04
N ALA A 429 -2.93 0.32 8.32
CA ALA A 429 -1.51 0.53 8.59
C ALA A 429 -1.28 1.93 9.19
N THR A 430 -0.54 1.99 10.29
CA THR A 430 -0.18 3.24 10.99
C THR A 430 1.31 3.27 11.33
N PHE A 431 1.92 4.44 11.18
CA PHE A 431 3.31 4.72 11.54
C PHE A 431 3.40 5.50 12.87
N LEU A 432 2.33 5.46 13.67
CA LEU A 432 2.28 6.14 14.96
C LEU A 432 3.36 5.60 15.93
N PRO A 433 4.14 6.46 16.62
CA PRO A 433 5.24 6.00 17.47
C PRO A 433 4.80 5.14 18.64
N LYS A 434 3.61 5.40 19.22
CA LYS A 434 3.11 4.64 20.36
C LYS A 434 1.59 4.50 20.30
N TYR A 435 1.09 3.48 19.60
CA TYR A 435 -0.36 3.23 19.55
C TYR A 435 -0.91 2.69 20.89
N ALA A 436 -0.10 1.95 21.64
CA ALA A 436 -0.43 1.43 22.98
C ALA A 436 0.73 1.75 23.94
N LEU A 437 0.42 2.48 25.02
CA LEU A 437 1.42 2.95 25.99
C LEU A 437 2.17 1.81 26.69
N ASN A 438 1.58 0.61 26.76
CA ASN A 438 2.16 -0.57 27.40
C ASN A 438 2.80 -1.57 26.42
N ASP A 439 2.99 -1.19 25.15
CA ASP A 439 3.65 -2.02 24.14
C ASP A 439 5.00 -1.43 23.71
N ILE A 440 5.72 -2.05 22.77
CA ILE A 440 6.91 -1.46 22.11
C ILE A 440 6.48 -0.32 21.19
N GLY A 441 7.36 0.65 20.94
CA GLY A 441 7.08 1.79 20.05
C GLY A 441 7.58 1.57 18.62
N SER A 442 7.10 2.39 17.68
CA SER A 442 7.46 2.37 16.26
C SER A 442 8.36 3.54 15.88
N GLY A 443 9.54 3.23 15.37
CA GLY A 443 10.50 4.20 14.83
C GLY A 443 10.47 4.34 13.31
N CYS A 444 11.21 5.33 12.83
CA CYS A 444 11.60 5.42 11.43
C CYS A 444 13.11 5.75 11.39
N HIS A 445 13.94 4.80 11.81
CA HIS A 445 15.35 5.07 12.10
C HIS A 445 16.03 5.45 10.78
N VAL A 446 16.87 6.48 10.82
CA VAL A 446 17.49 7.03 9.62
C VAL A 446 19.00 6.84 9.66
N HIS A 447 19.52 6.13 8.67
CA HIS A 447 20.94 5.92 8.44
C HIS A 447 21.48 7.02 7.54
N LEU A 448 22.52 7.71 7.98
CA LEU A 448 23.12 8.84 7.29
C LEU A 448 24.60 8.59 7.00
N SER A 449 24.99 8.87 5.76
CA SER A 449 26.38 8.88 5.32
C SER A 449 26.67 10.07 4.42
N LEU A 450 27.95 10.41 4.27
CA LEU A 450 28.40 11.48 3.42
C LEU A 450 29.18 10.90 2.24
N SER A 451 28.91 11.42 1.07
CA SER A 451 29.64 11.07 -0.14
C SER A 451 30.28 12.30 -0.79
N GLN A 452 31.45 12.10 -1.37
CA GLN A 452 32.13 13.08 -2.22
C GLN A 452 32.47 12.39 -3.54
N ASN A 453 32.04 12.98 -4.65
CA ASN A 453 32.24 12.44 -6.00
C ASN A 453 31.80 10.96 -6.13
N GLY A 454 30.66 10.61 -5.52
CA GLY A 454 30.09 9.26 -5.55
C GLY A 454 30.77 8.23 -4.63
N LYS A 455 31.77 8.62 -3.83
CA LYS A 455 32.42 7.74 -2.85
C LYS A 455 32.01 8.10 -1.45
N ASN A 456 31.71 7.10 -0.62
CA ASN A 456 31.45 7.31 0.80
C ASN A 456 32.73 7.81 1.49
N VAL A 457 32.67 9.01 2.09
CA VAL A 457 33.76 9.66 2.83
C VAL A 457 33.51 9.68 4.33
N PHE A 458 32.53 8.90 4.80
CA PHE A 458 32.26 8.74 6.22
C PHE A 458 33.31 7.85 6.90
N MET A 459 33.79 6.84 6.19
CA MET A 459 34.77 5.87 6.69
C MET A 459 36.13 6.52 6.97
N GLY A 460 36.74 6.12 8.08
CA GLY A 460 38.13 6.43 8.39
C GLY A 460 39.13 5.69 7.51
N SER A 461 40.40 6.00 7.67
CA SER A 461 41.51 5.30 7.02
C SER A 461 41.78 3.93 7.67
N ASN A 462 42.16 2.96 6.85
CA ASN A 462 42.48 1.60 7.30
C ASN A 462 43.79 1.48 8.08
N ASP A 463 44.57 2.56 8.18
CA ASP A 463 45.85 2.60 8.91
C ASP A 463 45.69 2.88 10.41
N GLY A 464 44.45 2.99 10.90
CA GLY A 464 44.14 3.21 12.32
C GLY A 464 44.39 4.63 12.82
N SER A 465 44.72 5.58 11.94
CA SER A 465 44.93 6.99 12.32
C SER A 465 43.63 7.76 12.56
N SER A 466 42.49 7.19 12.16
CA SER A 466 41.16 7.80 12.28
C SER A 466 40.52 7.52 13.65
N ARG A 467 40.16 8.58 14.39
CA ARG A 467 39.44 8.47 15.66
C ARG A 467 38.07 7.82 15.41
N TYR A 468 37.72 6.82 16.21
CA TYR A 468 36.42 6.12 16.14
C TYR A 468 36.09 5.41 14.82
N GLY A 469 37.07 5.17 13.95
CA GLY A 469 36.84 4.48 12.68
C GLY A 469 36.13 5.32 11.60
N MET A 470 35.96 6.61 11.84
CA MET A 470 35.31 7.54 10.90
C MET A 470 36.28 8.65 10.48
N SER A 471 36.01 9.28 9.33
CA SER A 471 36.82 10.40 8.86
C SER A 471 36.60 11.64 9.74
N LYS A 472 37.54 12.60 9.68
CA LYS A 472 37.37 13.90 10.37
C LYS A 472 36.09 14.63 9.94
N ILE A 473 35.75 14.56 8.66
CA ILE A 473 34.52 15.16 8.11
C ILE A 473 33.28 14.51 8.73
N ALA A 474 33.29 13.19 8.91
CA ALA A 474 32.21 12.46 9.56
C ALA A 474 32.07 12.84 11.04
N GLU A 475 33.18 12.93 11.77
CA GLU A 475 33.18 13.35 13.18
C GLU A 475 32.61 14.76 13.34
N GLU A 476 33.08 15.72 12.53
CA GLU A 476 32.62 17.11 12.58
C GLU A 476 31.12 17.23 12.26
N PHE A 477 30.65 16.56 11.20
CA PHE A 477 29.24 16.55 10.83
C PHE A 477 28.38 15.92 11.94
N MET A 478 28.78 14.75 12.44
CA MET A 478 28.03 14.04 13.49
C MET A 478 28.06 14.80 14.82
N ALA A 479 29.15 15.50 15.15
CA ALA A 479 29.24 16.36 16.32
C ALA A 479 28.27 17.55 16.25
N GLY A 480 28.09 18.12 15.06
CA GLY A 480 27.05 19.13 14.81
C GLY A 480 25.64 18.57 15.04
N VAL A 481 25.33 17.40 14.47
CA VAL A 481 24.04 16.72 14.71
C VAL A 481 23.81 16.44 16.19
N LEU A 482 24.83 15.96 16.92
CA LEU A 482 24.74 15.73 18.35
C LEU A 482 24.50 17.04 19.13
N GLY A 483 25.21 18.12 18.80
CA GLY A 483 25.08 19.41 19.48
C GLY A 483 23.69 20.05 19.37
N HIS A 484 23.00 19.80 18.26
CA HIS A 484 21.65 20.31 17.99
C HIS A 484 20.54 19.30 18.30
N LEU A 485 20.86 18.12 18.83
CA LEU A 485 19.95 16.98 18.87
C LEU A 485 18.64 17.29 19.60
N SER A 486 18.69 18.02 20.73
CA SER A 486 17.50 18.44 21.48
C SER A 486 16.54 19.30 20.64
N SER A 487 17.06 20.20 19.80
CA SER A 487 16.27 21.04 18.89
C SER A 487 15.73 20.24 17.71
N VAL A 488 16.54 19.32 17.19
CA VAL A 488 16.19 18.44 16.05
C VAL A 488 14.97 17.57 16.37
N LEU A 489 14.76 17.16 17.63
CA LEU A 489 13.59 16.37 18.03
C LEU A 489 12.25 17.05 17.69
N ALA A 490 12.16 18.38 17.69
CA ALA A 490 10.93 19.07 17.28
C ALA A 490 10.56 18.85 15.79
N PHE A 491 11.52 18.43 14.96
CA PHE A 491 11.33 18.06 13.56
C PHE A 491 11.11 16.56 13.36
N VAL A 492 11.92 15.72 14.03
CA VAL A 492 11.97 14.26 13.79
C VAL A 492 11.08 13.44 14.75
N SER A 493 10.59 14.07 15.81
CA SER A 493 9.72 13.49 16.85
C SER A 493 8.59 14.47 17.18
N PRO A 494 7.67 14.76 16.23
CA PRO A 494 6.88 15.98 16.22
C PRO A 494 5.60 15.96 17.05
N LEU A 495 5.28 14.87 17.74
CA LEU A 495 4.05 14.74 18.53
C LEU A 495 4.38 14.44 20.00
N PRO A 496 3.50 14.79 20.96
CA PRO A 496 3.64 14.30 22.33
C PRO A 496 3.79 12.77 22.40
N ASN A 497 3.07 12.04 21.52
CA ASN A 497 3.16 10.59 21.40
C ASN A 497 4.56 10.06 20.99
N SER A 498 5.36 10.88 20.31
CA SER A 498 6.76 10.56 20.01
C SER A 498 7.59 10.38 21.29
N TYR A 499 7.32 11.17 22.32
CA TYR A 499 8.05 11.13 23.59
C TYR A 499 7.59 9.98 24.49
N ASP A 500 6.37 9.47 24.31
CA ASP A 500 5.94 8.20 24.91
C ASP A 500 6.77 7.01 24.38
N ARG A 501 7.31 7.12 23.16
CA ARG A 501 8.28 6.17 22.60
C ARG A 501 9.70 6.43 23.12
N ILE A 502 10.13 7.68 23.26
CA ILE A 502 11.51 8.06 23.64
C ILE A 502 11.70 7.91 25.17
N GLN A 503 11.82 6.67 25.63
CA GLN A 503 12.01 6.34 27.04
C GLN A 503 13.27 5.48 27.25
N PRO A 504 13.92 5.55 28.43
CA PRO A 504 15.04 4.68 28.75
C PRO A 504 14.70 3.19 28.57
N ASN A 505 15.64 2.40 28.04
CA ASN A 505 15.50 0.95 27.83
C ASN A 505 14.42 0.55 26.80
N THR A 506 14.20 1.39 25.80
CA THR A 506 13.24 1.12 24.71
C THR A 506 13.88 1.21 23.32
N TRP A 507 15.22 1.26 23.23
CA TRP A 507 15.97 1.36 21.97
C TRP A 507 15.60 2.56 21.10
N SER A 508 15.14 3.65 21.72
CA SER A 508 14.65 4.87 21.05
C SER A 508 15.59 6.07 21.21
N GLY A 509 16.66 5.94 22.00
CA GLY A 509 17.63 7.00 22.25
C GLY A 509 17.14 8.07 23.20
N ALA A 510 17.10 7.79 24.51
CA ALA A 510 16.52 8.70 25.52
C ALA A 510 17.52 9.65 26.20
N TYR A 511 18.82 9.51 25.91
CA TYR A 511 19.91 10.27 26.54
C TYR A 511 20.72 11.02 25.49
N HIS A 512 21.23 12.20 25.86
CA HIS A 512 22.01 13.05 24.97
C HIS A 512 23.45 12.51 24.85
N CYS A 513 23.62 11.46 24.03
CA CYS A 513 24.90 10.81 23.79
C CYS A 513 24.96 10.18 22.40
N TRP A 514 26.12 9.63 22.07
CA TRP A 514 26.30 8.75 20.91
C TRP A 514 27.07 7.51 21.34
N GLY A 515 27.02 6.45 20.53
CA GLY A 515 27.77 5.24 20.81
C GLY A 515 28.05 4.40 19.55
N THR A 516 29.08 3.58 19.62
CA THR A 516 29.41 2.61 18.57
C THR A 516 28.59 1.34 18.76
N GLU A 517 27.81 0.97 17.75
CA GLU A 517 26.92 -0.21 17.80
C GLU A 517 25.94 -0.23 18.99
N ASN A 518 25.72 0.93 19.63
CA ASN A 518 24.89 1.04 20.82
C ASN A 518 23.44 1.40 20.45
N ARG A 519 22.55 0.40 20.46
CA ARG A 519 21.12 0.58 20.14
C ARG A 519 20.33 1.42 21.16
N GLU A 520 20.88 1.72 22.34
CA GLU A 520 20.24 2.62 23.31
C GLU A 520 20.65 4.09 23.14
N ALA A 521 21.71 4.38 22.38
CA ALA A 521 22.10 5.74 22.07
C ALA A 521 21.23 6.30 20.93
N PRO A 522 20.84 7.58 20.96
CA PRO A 522 20.07 8.19 19.88
C PRO A 522 20.87 8.29 18.58
N LEU A 523 22.20 8.51 18.68
CA LEU A 523 23.11 8.44 17.55
C LEU A 523 23.99 7.19 17.68
N ARG A 524 23.74 6.21 16.82
CA ARG A 524 24.51 4.95 16.75
C ARG A 524 25.38 4.95 15.51
N THR A 525 26.68 4.78 15.67
CA THR A 525 27.56 4.50 14.52
C THR A 525 27.51 3.02 14.17
N ALA A 526 27.53 2.71 12.88
CA ALA A 526 27.36 1.36 12.36
C ALA A 526 28.58 0.91 11.54
N CYS A 527 28.98 -0.34 11.75
CA CYS A 527 29.95 -1.12 11.00
C CYS A 527 29.23 -2.37 10.42
N PRO A 528 28.42 -2.21 9.37
CA PRO A 528 27.61 -3.31 8.83
C PRO A 528 28.49 -4.42 8.22
N PRO A 529 27.95 -5.66 8.11
CA PRO A 529 28.67 -6.76 7.47
C PRO A 529 29.19 -6.39 6.08
N GLY A 530 30.47 -6.64 5.83
CA GLY A 530 31.17 -6.27 4.59
C GLY A 530 32.02 -5.00 4.69
N ILE A 531 31.91 -4.25 5.80
CA ILE A 531 32.85 -3.20 6.18
C ILE A 531 33.94 -3.81 7.08
N ALA A 532 35.18 -3.35 6.96
CA ALA A 532 36.27 -3.84 7.78
C ALA A 532 36.07 -3.48 9.26
N ASP A 533 36.37 -4.43 10.15
CA ASP A 533 36.16 -4.28 11.59
C ASP A 533 36.76 -2.97 12.13
N GLY A 534 35.95 -2.25 12.89
CA GLY A 534 36.34 -0.99 13.52
C GLY A 534 36.21 0.25 12.64
N LEU A 535 35.78 0.13 11.38
CA LEU A 535 35.41 1.27 10.54
C LEU A 535 33.91 1.57 10.62
N VAL A 536 33.55 2.83 10.38
CA VAL A 536 32.16 3.30 10.41
C VAL A 536 31.76 3.79 9.03
N SER A 537 30.74 3.17 8.43
CA SER A 537 30.23 3.59 7.11
C SER A 537 29.15 4.66 7.16
N ASN A 538 28.45 4.75 8.29
CA ASN A 538 27.32 5.64 8.51
C ASN A 538 27.02 5.74 10.02
N PHE A 539 26.20 6.71 10.39
CA PHE A 539 25.51 6.72 11.68
C PHE A 539 24.01 6.60 11.49
N GLU A 540 23.30 6.29 12.55
CA GLU A 540 21.87 6.04 12.63
C GLU A 540 21.28 6.97 13.68
N LEU A 541 20.22 7.70 13.34
CA LEU A 541 19.40 8.44 14.31
C LEU A 541 18.14 7.65 14.64
N LYS A 542 18.07 7.18 15.90
CA LYS A 542 16.99 6.30 16.39
C LYS A 542 15.71 7.03 16.81
N SER A 543 15.84 8.30 17.18
CA SER A 543 14.71 9.10 17.69
C SER A 543 13.76 9.56 16.57
N PHE A 544 14.17 9.43 15.31
CA PHE A 544 13.31 9.72 14.15
C PHE A 544 12.12 8.75 14.11
N ASP A 545 10.91 9.28 13.92
CA ASP A 545 9.68 8.49 13.93
C ASP A 545 8.76 8.68 12.70
N GLY A 546 7.70 7.87 12.66
CA GLY A 546 6.76 7.81 11.55
C GLY A 546 5.88 9.05 11.36
N CYS A 547 5.81 9.95 12.34
CA CYS A 547 5.03 11.17 12.29
C CYS A 547 5.81 12.36 11.74
N ALA A 548 7.13 12.26 11.61
CA ALA A 548 7.97 13.32 11.07
C ALA A 548 7.71 13.60 9.58
N ASN A 549 7.76 14.88 9.21
CA ASN A 549 7.92 15.29 7.81
C ASN A 549 9.35 14.96 7.38
N PRO A 550 9.56 14.03 6.43
CA PRO A 550 10.89 13.53 6.12
C PRO A 550 11.81 14.61 5.53
N HIS A 551 11.25 15.56 4.78
CA HIS A 551 12.01 16.66 4.20
C HIS A 551 12.52 17.62 5.27
N LEU A 552 11.66 18.01 6.23
CA LEU A 552 12.05 18.89 7.34
C LEU A 552 13.03 18.19 8.29
N GLY A 553 12.79 16.90 8.59
CA GLY A 553 13.68 16.09 9.42
C GLY A 553 15.09 16.05 8.84
N LEU A 554 15.24 15.65 7.58
CA LEU A 554 16.55 15.60 6.92
C LEU A 554 17.17 17.00 6.74
N ALA A 555 16.37 18.04 6.49
CA ALA A 555 16.89 19.40 6.38
C ALA A 555 17.50 19.87 7.70
N SER A 556 16.86 19.57 8.84
CA SER A 556 17.39 19.89 10.16
C SER A 556 18.71 19.14 10.43
N LEU A 557 18.83 17.89 9.99
CA LEU A 557 20.05 17.09 10.15
C LEU A 557 21.21 17.61 9.29
N ILE A 558 20.94 18.01 8.04
CA ILE A 558 21.96 18.66 7.19
C ILE A 558 22.39 19.98 7.80
N ALA A 559 21.45 20.80 8.25
CA ALA A 559 21.76 22.08 8.88
C ALA A 559 22.67 21.89 10.10
N SER A 560 22.30 21.01 11.04
CA SER A 560 23.11 20.70 12.22
C SER A 560 24.50 20.19 11.85
N GLY A 561 24.60 19.31 10.86
CA GLY A 561 25.89 18.80 10.38
C GLY A 561 26.76 19.88 9.72
N ILE A 562 26.15 20.84 9.01
CA ILE A 562 26.85 22.01 8.48
C ILE A 562 27.42 22.89 9.61
N ASP A 563 26.68 23.11 10.71
CA ASP A 563 27.25 23.84 11.87
C ASP A 563 28.49 23.14 12.42
N GLY A 564 28.40 21.81 12.54
CA GLY A 564 29.51 20.95 12.97
C GLY A 564 30.75 21.09 12.09
N LEU A 565 30.56 21.06 10.76
CA LEU A 565 31.63 21.25 9.78
C LEU A 565 32.21 22.67 9.82
N ARG A 566 31.37 23.72 9.87
CA ARG A 566 31.81 25.12 9.91
C ARG A 566 32.62 25.45 11.16
N ARG A 567 32.26 24.83 12.29
CA ARG A 567 32.89 25.09 13.60
C ARG A 567 33.96 24.05 13.96
N HIS A 568 34.20 23.06 13.11
CA HIS A 568 35.13 21.97 13.34
C HIS A 568 34.90 21.28 14.69
N LEU A 569 33.63 20.96 14.99
CA LEU A 569 33.26 20.35 16.27
C LEU A 569 33.84 18.93 16.37
N SER A 570 34.10 18.48 17.61
CA SER A 570 34.58 17.13 17.87
C SER A 570 33.58 16.36 18.71
N LEU A 571 33.48 15.06 18.49
CA LEU A 571 32.60 14.21 19.29
C LEU A 571 33.19 14.03 20.70
N PRO A 572 32.34 13.99 21.75
CA PRO A 572 32.75 13.51 23.07
C PRO A 572 33.06 12.01 23.01
N GLU A 573 33.59 11.43 24.09
CA GLU A 573 33.80 9.98 24.13
C GLU A 573 32.48 9.20 23.98
N PRO A 574 32.49 8.08 23.23
CA PRO A 574 31.28 7.30 22.99
C PRO A 574 30.81 6.61 24.27
N VAL A 575 29.50 6.50 24.40
CA VAL A 575 28.88 5.67 25.43
C VAL A 575 28.73 4.25 24.89
N LEU A 576 29.52 3.33 25.46
CA LEU A 576 29.58 1.93 25.02
C LEU A 576 28.63 0.99 25.78
N THR A 577 28.06 1.47 26.89
CA THR A 577 27.10 0.72 27.71
C THR A 577 25.70 1.30 27.57
N ASN A 578 24.72 0.71 28.24
CA ASN A 578 23.39 1.31 28.32
C ASN A 578 23.49 2.71 28.97
N PRO A 579 23.11 3.81 28.26
CA PRO A 579 23.17 5.16 28.78
C PRO A 579 22.43 5.37 30.10
N ALA A 580 21.34 4.63 30.35
CA ALA A 580 20.58 4.71 31.60
C ALA A 580 21.38 4.28 32.85
N SER A 581 22.45 3.51 32.65
CA SER A 581 23.37 3.07 33.71
C SER A 581 24.51 4.06 33.98
N VAL A 582 24.72 5.03 33.10
CA VAL A 582 25.85 5.98 33.17
C VAL A 582 25.44 7.21 33.98
N LYS A 583 26.12 7.44 35.09
CA LYS A 583 25.88 8.61 35.94
C LYS A 583 26.31 9.89 35.23
N GLY A 584 25.48 10.93 35.30
CA GLY A 584 25.79 12.26 34.79
C GLY A 584 25.46 12.48 33.30
N LEU A 585 24.95 11.47 32.59
CA LEU A 585 24.41 11.69 31.24
C LEU A 585 23.12 12.52 31.31
N GLN A 586 23.06 13.54 30.47
CA GLN A 586 21.87 14.36 30.31
C GLN A 586 20.80 13.58 29.55
N ARG A 587 19.55 13.75 29.95
CA ARG A 587 18.40 13.27 29.17
C ARG A 587 18.25 14.13 27.92
N LEU A 588 17.83 13.50 26.82
CA LEU A 588 17.18 14.24 25.75
C LEU A 588 15.82 14.78 26.25
N PRO A 589 15.23 15.78 25.56
CA PRO A 589 13.90 16.28 25.86
C PRO A 589 12.91 15.16 26.24
N ASN A 590 12.32 15.26 27.42
CA ASN A 590 11.40 14.27 27.97
C ASN A 590 10.00 14.40 27.38
N ASP A 591 9.67 15.56 26.82
CA ASP A 591 8.42 15.85 26.15
C ASP A 591 8.63 16.83 24.98
N LEU A 592 7.57 17.01 24.19
CA LEU A 592 7.58 17.91 23.03
C LEU A 592 7.86 19.37 23.42
N GLY A 593 7.48 19.80 24.62
CA GLY A 593 7.70 21.15 25.12
C GLY A 593 9.19 21.46 25.30
N GLU A 594 9.93 20.55 25.93
CA GLU A 594 11.38 20.68 26.11
C GLU A 594 12.12 20.77 24.75
N SER A 595 11.65 20.04 23.72
CA SER A 595 12.24 20.13 22.37
C SER A 595 11.92 21.46 21.66
N VAL A 596 10.71 22.00 21.88
CA VAL A 596 10.28 23.30 21.35
C VAL A 596 11.11 24.41 22.01
N GLU A 597 11.32 24.34 23.33
CA GLU A 597 12.18 25.30 24.03
C GLU A 597 13.63 25.23 23.55
N ALA A 598 14.15 24.04 23.27
CA ALA A 598 15.48 23.87 22.70
C ALA A 598 15.56 24.55 21.33
N LEU A 599 14.60 24.30 20.44
CA LEU A 599 14.53 24.92 19.12
C LEU A 599 14.35 26.45 19.17
N GLU A 600 13.57 26.97 20.12
CA GLU A 600 13.44 28.41 20.34
C GLU A 600 14.76 29.09 20.72
N LYS A 601 15.63 28.39 21.44
CA LYS A 601 16.96 28.86 21.87
C LYS A 601 18.04 28.64 20.78
N ASP A 602 17.76 27.80 19.78
CA ASP A 602 18.68 27.44 18.71
C ASP A 602 18.71 28.49 17.59
N ALA A 603 19.56 29.51 17.75
CA ALA A 603 19.69 30.60 16.77
C ALA A 603 20.13 30.09 15.39
N PHE A 604 21.04 29.13 15.34
CA PHE A 604 21.58 28.61 14.09
C PHE A 604 20.50 27.89 13.28
N LEU A 605 19.76 26.95 13.88
CA LEU A 605 18.70 26.25 13.14
C LEU A 605 17.57 27.18 12.71
N LYS A 606 17.20 28.17 13.53
CA LYS A 606 16.19 29.18 13.14
C LYS A 606 16.61 29.97 11.91
N GLU A 607 17.85 30.46 11.89
CA GLU A 607 18.38 31.23 10.77
C GLU A 607 18.55 30.35 9.52
N PHE A 608 19.15 29.17 9.68
CA PHE A 608 19.47 28.28 8.57
C PHE A 608 18.20 27.69 7.93
N ILE A 609 17.25 27.19 8.71
CA ILE A 609 16.00 26.62 8.19
C ILE A 609 15.06 27.74 7.71
N GLY A 610 15.08 28.89 8.37
CA GLY A 610 14.27 30.07 8.04
C GLY A 610 13.27 30.37 9.14
N GLU A 611 13.33 31.59 9.68
CA GLU A 611 12.60 31.99 10.88
C GLU A 611 11.08 31.78 10.76
N LYS A 612 10.50 32.09 9.60
CA LYS A 612 9.05 31.95 9.39
C LYS A 612 8.58 30.50 9.41
N LEU A 613 9.33 29.60 8.75
CA LEU A 613 9.03 28.17 8.75
C LEU A 613 9.20 27.59 10.16
N VAL A 614 10.28 27.93 10.86
CA VAL A 614 10.49 27.47 12.24
C VAL A 614 9.41 27.99 13.18
N THR A 615 8.96 29.24 13.02
CA THR A 615 7.84 29.80 13.78
C THR A 615 6.54 29.02 13.54
N ALA A 616 6.23 28.67 12.28
CA ALA A 616 5.08 27.82 11.97
C ALA A 616 5.18 26.42 12.59
N ILE A 617 6.35 25.79 12.51
CA ILE A 617 6.57 24.47 13.12
C ILE A 617 6.35 24.54 14.64
N ILE A 618 6.97 25.52 15.32
CA ILE A 618 6.79 25.72 16.77
C ILE A 618 5.31 25.95 17.12
N GLY A 619 4.60 26.78 16.35
CA GLY A 619 3.17 27.02 16.54
C GLY A 619 2.33 25.75 16.44
N VAL A 620 2.59 24.92 15.42
CA VAL A 620 1.94 23.60 15.28
C VAL A 620 2.26 22.73 16.49
N ARG A 621 3.53 22.59 16.90
CA ARG A 621 3.91 21.76 18.06
C ARG A 621 3.23 22.20 19.36
N LYS A 622 3.20 23.51 19.63
CA LYS A 622 2.53 24.06 20.82
C LYS A 622 1.02 23.75 20.82
N ALA A 623 0.37 23.81 19.65
CA ALA A 623 -1.03 23.44 19.54
C ALA A 623 -1.28 21.93 19.71
N GLU A 624 -0.40 21.06 19.18
CA GLU A 624 -0.48 19.61 19.46
C GLU A 624 -0.37 19.33 20.97
N MET A 625 0.61 19.95 21.65
CA MET A 625 0.79 19.80 23.10
C MET A 625 -0.47 20.22 23.87
N ASP A 626 -1.00 21.41 23.57
CA ASP A 626 -2.17 21.94 24.26
C ASP A 626 -3.39 21.03 24.06
N TYR A 627 -3.62 20.56 22.82
CA TYR A 627 -4.75 19.71 22.51
C TYR A 627 -4.67 18.33 23.19
N TYR A 628 -3.53 17.63 23.08
CA TYR A 628 -3.40 16.29 23.65
C TYR A 628 -3.29 16.30 25.18
N SER A 629 -2.79 17.38 25.78
CA SER A 629 -2.83 17.53 27.25
C SER A 629 -4.26 17.68 27.79
N LYS A 630 -5.14 18.35 27.05
CA LYS A 630 -6.56 18.53 27.40
C LYS A 630 -7.44 17.35 27.03
N ASN A 631 -7.05 16.56 26.03
CA ASN A 631 -7.83 15.44 25.49
C ASN A 631 -7.03 14.14 25.56
N LYS A 632 -6.91 13.57 26.77
CA LYS A 632 -6.03 12.43 27.07
C LYS A 632 -6.27 11.17 26.23
N ASP A 633 -7.49 10.96 25.71
CA ASP A 633 -7.80 9.80 24.87
C ASP A 633 -7.67 10.09 23.36
N ALA A 634 -7.48 11.34 22.95
CA ALA A 634 -7.46 11.71 21.54
C ALA A 634 -6.26 11.13 20.77
N TYR A 635 -5.20 10.69 21.46
CA TYR A 635 -4.08 10.01 20.82
C TYR A 635 -4.52 8.68 20.17
N LYS A 636 -5.60 8.05 20.65
CA LYS A 636 -6.14 6.82 20.07
C LYS A 636 -6.62 7.01 18.63
N GLU A 637 -7.03 8.23 18.27
CA GLU A 637 -7.45 8.58 16.91
C GLU A 637 -6.26 8.82 15.96
N LEU A 638 -5.03 8.94 16.48
CA LEU A 638 -3.85 9.16 15.65
C LEU A 638 -3.54 7.98 14.73
N ILE A 639 -3.98 6.76 15.07
CA ILE A 639 -3.78 5.57 14.23
C ILE A 639 -4.48 5.68 12.86
N PHE A 640 -5.48 6.57 12.74
CA PHE A 640 -6.18 6.82 11.47
C PHE A 640 -5.56 7.96 10.67
N LYS A 641 -4.67 8.74 11.29
CA LYS A 641 -4.08 9.97 10.75
C LYS A 641 -2.64 9.75 10.27
N TYR A 642 -1.87 8.98 11.03
CA TYR A 642 -0.51 8.53 10.75
C TYR A 642 -0.48 7.03 10.66
#